data_AF-A0A936LY91-F1
#
_entry.id   AF-A0A936LY91-F1
#
_cell.length_a   1.000
_cell.length_b   1.000
_cell.length_c   1.000
_cell.angle_alpha   90.00
_cell.angle_beta   90.00
_cell.angle_gamma   90.00
#
_symmetry.space_group_name_H-M   'P 1'
#
loop_
_entity.id
_entity.type
_entity.pdbx_description
1 polymer ?
#
loop_
_entity_poly.entity_id
_entity_poly.type
_entity_poly.pdbx_seq_one_letter_code
_entity_poly.pdbx_strand_id
1 'polypeptide(L)'
;MTHKWCTRLLVATLLLTPSAYAVTLAGWTFEVSGPGLVLNDSPTSPIALAENGLQAGVAPCNGVHASSATDWSSPVGNGSSRAFSSNTWAIGDYYQVQVSTVGYENITFAFDQTRSSTGPGTFDVAWSTDGTTWNVLVDNYSISAVTWSSTTYNAASSFGPYSLPAGANNQPTLYIRLVCQDSPAAGGTNRVDNLVVTGELPAATGACCLLGGGCVVDTAAGCGAVGGAYQGDGTTCDPNPCTATPLGACCLPTGGCIIDTEVGCNALAGLYQGDGTACDPNPCITTPTGACCRSGVCNVLTEADCNAASGVYQGDGTTCTPNPCPPPTGACCVAGCCVENVTLAQCNAVSGSFQGEGSACTGLPAPCPIFPGRFLLTELLINAPGADQGREWVEIQGPPLTSLAGYWLIVIEGDTGPAGTVDQLIDLSAYSTGANGLLLIRDDVTGPALVPPADPLTNVVYRDFVPDIENGSNTYVLAKGIPNFAVGTDLDTNNDGTLDSGGLPGLCPVDAVSYLDPGSQGGEYADDLGGDALGVVGTFTPDALYRLFDCQGNPWRWAGGDITGTAGVTPWTWDPTQNFGLLPEINPADLPLDGGIPNYQYCPPTTGACCFPDGSCQVLTADACDLASGNFLGTGTDCGRSIGGNPCPQPPVGCPGDSDCDGDVDFDDIDFFVAALSGEQAWIDLHIAVFGQPPTCPYSNNDVNGVDGVNFDDIDAFVAAIGTICP
;
A
#
# COMPACT_ATOMS: atom_id res chain seq x y z
N MET A 1 -68.10 -62.91 -34.92
CA MET A 1 -67.62 -62.47 -36.25
C MET A 1 -67.68 -60.95 -36.21
N THR A 2 -66.61 -60.16 -36.24
CA THR A 2 -65.31 -60.23 -36.90
C THR A 2 -64.29 -59.41 -36.09
N HIS A 3 -63.09 -59.96 -35.87
CA HIS A 3 -61.94 -59.17 -35.40
C HIS A 3 -61.52 -58.15 -36.45
N LYS A 4 -61.35 -56.88 -36.08
CA LYS A 4 -60.57 -55.91 -36.83
C LYS A 4 -59.33 -55.56 -36.02
N TRP A 5 -58.21 -56.18 -36.40
CA TRP A 5 -56.88 -55.80 -35.98
C TRP A 5 -56.50 -54.54 -36.79
N CYS A 6 -56.28 -53.43 -36.11
CA CYS A 6 -55.72 -52.23 -36.72
C CYS A 6 -54.21 -52.24 -36.46
N THR A 7 -53.46 -52.81 -37.40
CA THR A 7 -51.99 -52.80 -37.39
C THR A 7 -51.53 -51.37 -37.66
N ARG A 8 -51.12 -50.64 -36.61
CA ARG A 8 -50.41 -49.37 -36.78
C ARG A 8 -49.02 -49.65 -37.32
N LEU A 9 -48.83 -49.27 -38.58
CA LEU A 9 -47.58 -49.21 -39.32
C LEU A 9 -46.55 -48.41 -38.49
N LEU A 10 -45.47 -49.06 -38.07
CA LEU A 10 -44.32 -48.39 -37.49
C LEU A 10 -43.66 -47.60 -38.63
N VAL A 11 -43.98 -46.31 -38.76
CA VAL A 11 -43.17 -45.39 -39.56
C VAL A 11 -41.94 -45.10 -38.71
N ALA A 12 -40.88 -45.89 -38.92
CA ALA A 12 -39.55 -45.48 -38.52
C ALA A 12 -39.20 -44.26 -39.39
N THR A 13 -39.44 -43.06 -38.86
CA THR A 13 -38.82 -41.84 -39.35
C THR A 13 -37.32 -42.01 -39.16
N LEU A 14 -36.66 -42.53 -40.19
CA LEU A 14 -35.24 -42.43 -40.37
C LEU A 14 -34.93 -40.93 -40.39
N LEU A 15 -34.46 -40.39 -39.27
CA LEU A 15 -33.87 -39.07 -39.20
C LEU A 15 -32.64 -39.10 -40.11
N LEU A 16 -32.84 -38.71 -41.37
CA LEU A 16 -31.76 -38.43 -42.30
C LEU A 16 -31.02 -37.21 -41.74
N THR A 17 -29.88 -37.45 -41.09
CA THR A 17 -28.92 -36.40 -40.80
C THR A 17 -28.58 -35.70 -42.11
N PRO A 18 -28.63 -34.35 -42.20
CA PRO A 18 -28.15 -33.67 -43.40
C PRO A 18 -26.67 -34.03 -43.55
N SER A 19 -26.35 -34.83 -44.56
CA SER A 19 -24.97 -35.05 -44.98
C SER A 19 -24.39 -33.67 -45.30
N ALA A 20 -23.28 -33.31 -44.67
CA ALA A 20 -22.50 -32.16 -45.14
C ALA A 20 -22.22 -32.38 -46.63
N TYR A 21 -22.67 -31.44 -47.48
CA TYR A 21 -22.39 -31.51 -48.90
C TYR A 21 -21.03 -30.86 -49.13
N ALA A 22 -20.06 -31.62 -49.63
CA ALA A 22 -18.78 -31.08 -50.04
C ALA A 22 -18.99 -30.01 -51.13
N VAL A 23 -18.50 -28.79 -50.87
CA VAL A 23 -18.55 -27.64 -51.78
C VAL A 23 -17.24 -27.56 -52.56
N THR A 24 -17.32 -27.29 -53.87
CA THR A 24 -16.12 -27.02 -54.68
C THR A 24 -15.54 -25.67 -54.31
N LEU A 25 -14.35 -25.67 -53.71
CA LEU A 25 -13.63 -24.46 -53.33
C LEU A 25 -12.94 -23.82 -54.54
N ALA A 26 -12.29 -24.64 -55.36
CA ALA A 26 -11.67 -24.22 -56.61
C ALA A 26 -11.58 -25.40 -57.59
N GLY A 27 -11.79 -25.15 -58.88
CA GLY A 27 -11.63 -26.14 -59.93
C GLY A 27 -11.01 -25.56 -61.20
N TRP A 28 -10.09 -26.30 -61.81
CA TRP A 28 -9.36 -25.92 -63.02
C TRP A 28 -9.66 -26.91 -64.14
N THR A 29 -10.43 -26.43 -65.12
CA THR A 29 -10.79 -27.16 -66.35
C THR A 29 -10.00 -26.69 -67.57
N PHE A 30 -9.23 -25.61 -67.42
CA PHE A 30 -8.36 -25.01 -68.44
C PHE A 30 -9.04 -24.57 -69.75
N GLU A 31 -10.35 -24.40 -69.73
CA GLU A 31 -11.16 -24.08 -70.91
C GLU A 31 -11.02 -22.61 -71.33
N VAL A 32 -10.80 -21.73 -70.35
CA VAL A 32 -10.70 -20.27 -70.50
C VAL A 32 -9.28 -19.79 -70.22
N SER A 33 -8.58 -20.44 -69.30
CA SER A 33 -7.23 -20.13 -68.84
C SER A 33 -6.29 -21.30 -69.15
N GLY A 34 -5.29 -21.08 -69.98
CA GLY A 34 -4.37 -22.14 -70.40
C GLY A 34 -3.06 -21.57 -70.95
N PRO A 35 -2.02 -22.41 -71.06
CA PRO A 35 -0.70 -21.98 -71.53
C PRO A 35 -0.78 -21.48 -72.97
N GLY A 36 -0.78 -20.15 -73.05
CA GLY A 36 -0.86 -19.33 -74.26
C GLY A 36 -0.69 -17.83 -73.95
N LEU A 37 -0.62 -17.46 -72.67
CA LEU A 37 -0.38 -16.12 -72.17
C LEU A 37 0.75 -16.19 -71.13
N VAL A 38 1.98 -15.93 -71.58
CA VAL A 38 3.23 -15.86 -70.81
C VAL A 38 3.82 -17.22 -70.39
N LEU A 39 4.97 -17.54 -70.99
CA LEU A 39 5.90 -18.58 -70.55
C LEU A 39 6.55 -18.11 -69.24
N ASN A 40 6.05 -18.53 -68.09
CA ASN A 40 6.75 -18.32 -66.84
C ASN A 40 6.91 -19.64 -66.07
N ASP A 41 8.16 -20.02 -65.91
CA ASP A 41 8.58 -21.07 -65.01
C ASP A 41 8.64 -20.49 -63.60
N SER A 42 7.47 -20.14 -63.05
CA SER A 42 7.37 -19.30 -61.85
C SER A 42 6.36 -19.84 -60.85
N PRO A 43 6.75 -20.02 -59.58
CA PRO A 43 5.81 -20.38 -58.54
C PRO A 43 4.82 -19.25 -58.19
N THR A 44 5.08 -18.00 -58.61
CA THR A 44 4.35 -16.80 -58.19
C THR A 44 3.58 -16.10 -59.30
N SER A 45 3.66 -16.57 -60.54
CA SER A 45 2.98 -15.96 -61.69
C SER A 45 2.06 -16.98 -62.33
N PRO A 46 0.73 -16.81 -62.25
CA PRO A 46 -0.16 -17.90 -62.57
C PRO A 46 -0.32 -18.16 -64.06
N ILE A 47 -0.30 -19.45 -64.41
CA ILE A 47 -0.48 -19.92 -65.79
C ILE A 47 -1.98 -20.09 -66.08
N ALA A 48 -2.75 -20.50 -65.07
CA ALA A 48 -4.21 -20.58 -65.11
C ALA A 48 -4.82 -20.12 -63.78
N LEU A 49 -6.08 -19.73 -63.82
CA LEU A 49 -6.89 -19.44 -62.62
C LEU A 49 -8.04 -20.43 -62.57
N ALA A 50 -8.56 -20.72 -61.38
CA ALA A 50 -9.70 -21.61 -61.25
C ALA A 50 -10.88 -21.05 -62.06
N GLU A 51 -11.57 -21.93 -62.77
CA GLU A 51 -12.71 -21.58 -63.61
C GLU A 51 -14.04 -21.92 -62.92
N ASN A 52 -13.98 -22.80 -61.92
CA ASN A 52 -15.13 -23.29 -61.16
C ASN A 52 -14.88 -23.19 -59.65
N GLY A 53 -15.96 -23.25 -58.87
CA GLY A 53 -15.93 -23.20 -57.41
C GLY A 53 -15.97 -21.79 -56.84
N LEU A 54 -15.96 -21.69 -55.51
CA LEU A 54 -16.08 -20.42 -54.78
C LEU A 54 -14.92 -19.44 -55.06
N GLN A 55 -13.76 -19.95 -55.49
CA GLN A 55 -12.56 -19.17 -55.79
C GLN A 55 -12.25 -19.10 -57.30
N ALA A 56 -13.27 -19.25 -58.14
CA ALA A 56 -13.14 -19.02 -59.58
C ALA A 56 -12.63 -17.59 -59.86
N GLY A 57 -11.65 -17.48 -60.76
CA GLY A 57 -11.00 -16.24 -61.15
C GLY A 57 -9.93 -15.73 -60.17
N VAL A 58 -9.66 -16.43 -59.06
CA VAL A 58 -8.65 -16.00 -58.07
C VAL A 58 -7.66 -17.09 -57.66
N ALA A 59 -8.09 -18.36 -57.56
CA ALA A 59 -7.21 -19.45 -57.14
C ALA A 59 -6.25 -19.88 -58.28
N PRO A 60 -4.92 -19.72 -58.13
CA PRO A 60 -4.00 -19.96 -59.23
C PRO A 60 -3.61 -21.42 -59.40
N CYS A 61 -3.31 -21.80 -60.65
CA CYS A 61 -2.64 -23.03 -61.04
C CYS A 61 -1.40 -22.70 -61.89
N ASN A 62 -0.26 -23.27 -61.50
CA ASN A 62 1.06 -22.97 -62.04
C ASN A 62 1.79 -24.29 -62.33
N GLY A 63 2.91 -24.19 -63.03
CA GLY A 63 3.87 -25.28 -63.13
C GLY A 63 5.28 -24.72 -63.05
N VAL A 64 6.18 -25.50 -62.47
CA VAL A 64 7.59 -25.13 -62.31
C VAL A 64 8.46 -26.32 -62.71
N HIS A 65 9.34 -26.08 -63.68
CA HIS A 65 10.31 -27.02 -64.18
C HIS A 65 11.73 -26.49 -63.93
N ALA A 66 12.71 -27.37 -63.89
CA ALA A 66 14.11 -26.95 -63.84
C ALA A 66 14.59 -26.40 -65.21
N SER A 67 13.94 -26.83 -66.29
CA SER A 67 14.34 -26.52 -67.66
C SER A 67 13.56 -25.33 -68.22
N SER A 68 14.27 -24.26 -68.57
CA SER A 68 13.71 -23.12 -69.30
C SER A 68 13.33 -23.46 -70.76
N ALA A 69 13.67 -24.65 -71.25
CA ALA A 69 13.24 -25.15 -72.56
C ALA A 69 11.87 -25.84 -72.52
N THR A 70 11.22 -25.87 -71.35
CA THR A 70 9.89 -26.47 -71.18
C THR A 70 8.86 -25.82 -72.10
N ASP A 71 8.23 -26.64 -72.93
CA ASP A 71 7.11 -26.23 -73.77
C ASP A 71 5.80 -26.50 -73.02
N TRP A 72 5.09 -25.43 -72.69
CA TRP A 72 3.77 -25.48 -72.04
C TRP A 72 2.69 -25.36 -73.10
N SER A 73 1.75 -26.31 -73.14
CA SER A 73 0.73 -26.38 -74.19
C SER A 73 -0.66 -26.75 -73.65
N SER A 74 -1.69 -26.42 -74.44
CA SER A 74 -3.11 -26.64 -74.09
C SER A 74 -3.80 -27.59 -75.08
N PRO A 75 -3.45 -28.89 -75.09
CA PRO A 75 -4.09 -29.90 -75.93
C PRO A 75 -5.46 -30.30 -75.38
N VAL A 76 -6.18 -31.18 -76.09
CA VAL A 76 -7.47 -31.74 -75.64
C VAL A 76 -7.35 -32.41 -74.28
N GLY A 77 -8.30 -32.10 -73.39
CA GLY A 77 -8.44 -32.66 -72.05
C GLY A 77 -9.42 -33.83 -71.95
N ASN A 78 -9.72 -34.25 -70.73
CA ASN A 78 -10.48 -35.47 -70.43
C ASN A 78 -11.99 -35.19 -70.38
N GLY A 79 -12.66 -35.31 -71.51
CA GLY A 79 -14.07 -34.88 -71.65
C GLY A 79 -14.22 -33.36 -71.76
N SER A 80 -13.13 -32.66 -72.09
CA SER A 80 -13.00 -31.19 -72.08
C SER A 80 -12.17 -30.74 -73.30
N SER A 81 -12.32 -29.49 -73.74
CA SER A 81 -11.65 -29.03 -74.96
C SER A 81 -10.16 -28.73 -74.75
N ARG A 82 -9.75 -28.50 -73.50
CA ARG A 82 -8.39 -28.11 -73.11
C ARG A 82 -7.92 -28.83 -71.85
N ALA A 83 -6.62 -28.99 -71.73
CA ALA A 83 -5.92 -29.46 -70.54
C ALA A 83 -4.63 -28.66 -70.37
N PHE A 84 -3.96 -28.83 -69.22
CA PHE A 84 -2.65 -28.24 -68.98
C PHE A 84 -1.55 -29.27 -69.23
N SER A 85 -0.63 -28.98 -70.17
CA SER A 85 0.43 -29.91 -70.58
C SER A 85 1.80 -29.27 -70.58
N SER A 86 2.83 -30.08 -70.29
CA SER A 86 4.23 -29.70 -70.46
C SER A 86 5.12 -30.88 -70.84
N ASN A 87 6.31 -30.58 -71.37
CA ASN A 87 7.39 -31.53 -71.65
C ASN A 87 8.68 -31.20 -70.85
N THR A 88 9.80 -31.85 -71.16
CA THR A 88 11.12 -31.56 -70.58
C THR A 88 11.15 -31.68 -69.04
N TRP A 89 10.47 -32.71 -68.53
CA TRP A 89 10.38 -33.01 -67.10
C TRP A 89 11.68 -33.54 -66.50
N ALA A 90 11.96 -33.14 -65.27
CA ALA A 90 12.96 -33.69 -64.37
C ALA A 90 12.34 -34.07 -63.02
N ILE A 91 13.08 -34.81 -62.20
CA ILE A 91 12.66 -35.13 -60.83
C ILE A 91 12.55 -33.82 -60.04
N GLY A 92 11.42 -33.63 -59.37
CA GLY A 92 11.12 -32.44 -58.58
C GLY A 92 10.41 -31.33 -59.34
N ASP A 93 10.25 -31.43 -60.67
CA ASP A 93 9.37 -30.55 -61.44
C ASP A 93 7.91 -30.81 -61.05
N TYR A 94 7.03 -29.80 -61.10
CA TYR A 94 5.66 -29.97 -60.61
C TYR A 94 4.62 -29.09 -61.30
N TYR A 95 3.37 -29.54 -61.22
CA TYR A 95 2.20 -28.68 -61.27
C TYR A 95 1.78 -28.29 -59.85
N GLN A 96 1.25 -27.08 -59.66
CA GLN A 96 0.81 -26.58 -58.36
C GLN A 96 -0.53 -25.87 -58.47
N VAL A 97 -1.38 -26.05 -57.48
CA VAL A 97 -2.56 -25.22 -57.23
C VAL A 97 -2.45 -24.53 -55.88
N GLN A 98 -3.09 -23.38 -55.75
CA GLN A 98 -3.21 -22.64 -54.49
C GLN A 98 -4.67 -22.26 -54.25
N VAL A 99 -5.16 -22.47 -53.03
CA VAL A 99 -6.56 -22.29 -52.65
C VAL A 99 -6.67 -21.86 -51.18
N SER A 100 -7.62 -21.00 -50.84
CA SER A 100 -8.01 -20.74 -49.45
C SER A 100 -9.00 -21.80 -48.97
N THR A 101 -8.84 -22.29 -47.75
CA THR A 101 -9.77 -23.23 -47.10
C THR A 101 -10.41 -22.61 -45.86
N VAL A 102 -10.32 -21.29 -45.69
CA VAL A 102 -10.92 -20.55 -44.56
C VAL A 102 -12.41 -20.83 -44.47
N GLY A 103 -12.86 -21.26 -43.30
CA GLY A 103 -14.25 -21.62 -43.03
C GLY A 103 -14.67 -22.99 -43.57
N TYR A 104 -13.74 -23.83 -44.03
CA TYR A 104 -14.00 -25.19 -44.53
C TYR A 104 -13.11 -26.23 -43.84
N GLU A 105 -13.67 -27.44 -43.67
CA GLU A 105 -13.00 -28.63 -43.18
C GLU A 105 -13.17 -29.81 -44.16
N ASN A 106 -12.61 -30.98 -43.84
CA ASN A 106 -12.66 -32.18 -44.69
C ASN A 106 -12.22 -31.92 -46.13
N ILE A 107 -11.09 -31.20 -46.29
CA ILE A 107 -10.60 -30.78 -47.60
C ILE A 107 -10.19 -32.01 -48.44
N THR A 108 -10.61 -32.05 -49.70
CA THR A 108 -10.20 -33.11 -50.63
C THR A 108 -9.67 -32.55 -51.93
N PHE A 109 -8.82 -33.33 -52.60
CA PHE A 109 -8.25 -32.98 -53.89
C PHE A 109 -8.38 -34.14 -54.88
N ALA A 110 -8.94 -33.86 -56.06
CA ALA A 110 -9.03 -34.79 -57.17
C ALA A 110 -8.54 -34.12 -58.45
N PHE A 111 -8.11 -34.92 -59.41
CA PHE A 111 -7.61 -34.46 -60.70
C PHE A 111 -7.61 -35.61 -61.71
N ASP A 112 -7.57 -35.26 -62.99
CA ASP A 112 -7.25 -36.22 -64.05
C ASP A 112 -5.83 -35.97 -64.57
N GLN A 113 -5.09 -37.04 -64.82
CA GLN A 113 -3.74 -36.94 -65.36
C GLN A 113 -3.41 -38.05 -66.35
N THR A 114 -2.70 -37.69 -67.42
CA THR A 114 -2.15 -38.66 -68.37
C THR A 114 -0.77 -38.23 -68.89
N ARG A 115 -0.14 -39.11 -69.66
CA ARG A 115 1.21 -38.93 -70.21
C ARG A 115 1.29 -39.39 -71.66
N SER A 116 2.32 -38.96 -72.37
CA SER A 116 2.73 -39.63 -73.61
C SER A 116 3.44 -40.95 -73.30
N SER A 117 3.68 -41.77 -74.33
CA SER A 117 4.44 -43.03 -74.21
C SER A 117 5.86 -42.85 -73.66
N THR A 118 6.41 -41.64 -73.73
CA THR A 118 7.77 -41.28 -73.28
C THR A 118 7.79 -40.23 -72.17
N GLY A 119 6.63 -39.73 -71.72
CA GLY A 119 6.50 -38.76 -70.63
C GLY A 119 6.70 -39.38 -69.24
N PRO A 120 6.66 -38.60 -68.15
CA PRO A 120 6.84 -39.11 -66.80
C PRO A 120 5.64 -39.96 -66.36
N GLY A 121 5.92 -41.06 -65.66
CA GLY A 121 4.94 -42.06 -65.23
C GLY A 121 4.66 -42.08 -63.74
N THR A 122 5.51 -41.45 -62.93
CA THR A 122 5.45 -41.51 -61.48
C THR A 122 5.48 -40.12 -60.89
N PHE A 123 4.53 -39.82 -60.01
CA PHE A 123 4.40 -38.53 -59.34
C PHE A 123 4.01 -38.71 -57.87
N ASP A 124 4.25 -37.66 -57.07
CA ASP A 124 3.69 -37.51 -55.73
C ASP A 124 2.58 -36.46 -55.75
N VAL A 125 1.62 -36.60 -54.84
CA VAL A 125 0.78 -35.47 -54.41
C VAL A 125 1.40 -34.93 -53.14
N ALA A 126 1.79 -33.66 -53.12
CA ALA A 126 2.35 -32.99 -51.94
C ALA A 126 1.52 -31.76 -51.56
N TRP A 127 1.53 -31.35 -50.30
CA TRP A 127 0.79 -30.18 -49.84
C TRP A 127 1.58 -29.34 -48.83
N SER A 128 1.20 -28.07 -48.69
CA SER A 128 1.85 -27.10 -47.82
C SER A 128 0.90 -25.96 -47.45
N THR A 129 1.06 -25.36 -46.28
CA THR A 129 0.33 -24.14 -45.86
C THR A 129 1.20 -22.88 -45.89
N ASP A 130 2.52 -23.04 -46.02
CA ASP A 130 3.51 -21.94 -46.02
C ASP A 130 4.21 -21.78 -47.39
N GLY A 131 4.07 -22.75 -48.29
CA GLY A 131 4.73 -22.79 -49.60
C GLY A 131 6.20 -23.22 -49.55
N THR A 132 6.76 -23.43 -48.35
CA THR A 132 8.18 -23.76 -48.13
C THR A 132 8.38 -25.16 -47.57
N THR A 133 7.52 -25.59 -46.65
CA THR A 133 7.56 -26.90 -45.99
C THR A 133 6.54 -27.80 -46.67
N TRP A 134 7.00 -28.89 -47.29
CA TRP A 134 6.18 -29.76 -48.13
C TRP A 134 5.99 -31.13 -47.49
N ASN A 135 4.74 -31.58 -47.45
CA ASN A 135 4.33 -32.88 -46.93
C ASN A 135 3.80 -33.74 -48.08
N VAL A 136 4.25 -34.99 -48.18
CA VAL A 136 3.74 -35.94 -49.18
C VAL A 136 2.40 -36.51 -48.70
N LEU A 137 1.36 -36.33 -49.51
CA LEU A 137 0.01 -36.88 -49.31
C LEU A 137 -0.14 -38.26 -49.96
N VAL A 138 0.34 -38.39 -51.21
CA VAL A 138 0.37 -39.63 -51.96
C VAL A 138 1.76 -39.78 -52.53
N ASP A 139 2.42 -40.88 -52.18
CA ASP A 139 3.79 -41.18 -52.59
C ASP A 139 3.78 -42.11 -53.83
N ASN A 140 4.52 -41.71 -54.86
CA ASN A 140 4.80 -42.46 -56.08
C ASN A 140 3.58 -43.09 -56.78
N TYR A 141 2.50 -42.31 -57.00
CA TYR A 141 1.37 -42.81 -57.80
C TYR A 141 1.75 -42.95 -59.28
N SER A 142 1.24 -44.01 -59.91
CA SER A 142 1.55 -44.36 -61.29
C SER A 142 0.50 -43.85 -62.28
N ILE A 143 0.96 -43.27 -63.39
CA ILE A 143 0.13 -42.67 -64.43
C ILE A 143 0.16 -43.53 -65.69
N SER A 144 -1.01 -43.92 -66.15
CA SER A 144 -1.18 -44.65 -67.41
C SER A 144 -1.19 -43.70 -68.61
N ALA A 145 -0.56 -44.13 -69.71
CA ALA A 145 -0.66 -43.43 -70.99
C ALA A 145 -2.01 -43.77 -71.64
N VAL A 146 -2.97 -42.85 -71.55
CA VAL A 146 -4.31 -43.00 -72.12
C VAL A 146 -4.60 -41.88 -73.11
N THR A 147 -5.52 -42.13 -74.04
CA THR A 147 -5.96 -41.09 -74.98
C THR A 147 -7.15 -40.35 -74.39
N TRP A 148 -7.07 -39.02 -74.39
CA TRP A 148 -8.15 -38.12 -74.00
C TRP A 148 -8.90 -37.60 -75.22
N SER A 149 -10.18 -37.31 -75.02
CA SER A 149 -11.13 -36.83 -76.03
C SER A 149 -11.94 -35.68 -75.44
N SER A 150 -12.27 -34.68 -76.27
CA SER A 150 -13.01 -33.50 -75.81
C SER A 150 -14.48 -33.75 -75.46
N THR A 151 -14.98 -34.96 -75.72
CA THR A 151 -16.40 -35.32 -75.50
C THR A 151 -16.58 -36.61 -74.72
N THR A 152 -15.51 -37.39 -74.52
CA THR A 152 -15.59 -38.70 -73.85
C THR A 152 -14.61 -38.73 -72.69
N TYR A 153 -15.16 -38.76 -71.49
CA TYR A 153 -14.40 -38.89 -70.25
C TYR A 153 -13.79 -40.29 -70.10
N ASN A 154 -12.54 -40.35 -69.66
CA ASN A 154 -11.82 -41.58 -69.38
C ASN A 154 -11.48 -41.67 -67.89
N ALA A 155 -12.15 -42.57 -67.17
CA ALA A 155 -11.95 -42.76 -65.73
C ALA A 155 -10.60 -43.40 -65.37
N ALA A 156 -9.88 -44.02 -66.32
CA ALA A 156 -8.59 -44.66 -66.06
C ALA A 156 -7.45 -43.66 -65.79
N SER A 157 -7.69 -42.38 -66.05
CA SER A 157 -6.77 -41.27 -65.74
C SER A 157 -7.22 -40.42 -64.55
N SER A 158 -8.22 -40.86 -63.79
CA SER A 158 -8.75 -40.10 -62.65
C SER A 158 -8.06 -40.48 -61.34
N PHE A 159 -7.74 -39.48 -60.54
CA PHE A 159 -7.06 -39.61 -59.26
C PHE A 159 -7.82 -38.84 -58.18
N GLY A 160 -7.88 -39.43 -56.98
CA GLY A 160 -8.65 -38.89 -55.86
C GLY A 160 -10.16 -39.17 -55.93
N PRO A 161 -10.98 -38.49 -55.10
CA PRO A 161 -10.58 -37.44 -54.16
C PRO A 161 -9.71 -37.99 -53.02
N TYR A 162 -8.53 -37.41 -52.84
CA TYR A 162 -7.67 -37.67 -51.70
C TYR A 162 -8.05 -36.72 -50.56
N SER A 163 -8.33 -37.26 -49.38
CA SER A 163 -8.58 -36.44 -48.18
C SER A 163 -7.28 -35.87 -47.66
N LEU A 164 -7.22 -34.55 -47.51
CA LEU A 164 -6.08 -33.89 -46.89
C LEU A 164 -6.19 -33.98 -45.36
N PRO A 165 -5.05 -33.92 -44.63
CA PRO A 165 -5.04 -33.91 -43.17
C PRO A 165 -5.73 -32.68 -42.59
N ALA A 166 -6.14 -32.74 -41.31
CA ALA A 166 -6.80 -31.64 -40.61
C ALA A 166 -6.02 -30.31 -40.63
N GLY A 167 -4.69 -30.35 -40.77
CA GLY A 167 -3.86 -29.14 -40.93
C GLY A 167 -4.13 -28.35 -42.23
N ALA A 168 -4.82 -28.94 -43.20
CA ALA A 168 -5.29 -28.26 -44.41
C ALA A 168 -6.63 -27.53 -44.22
N ASN A 169 -7.34 -27.78 -43.11
CA ASN A 169 -8.62 -27.14 -42.80
C ASN A 169 -8.40 -25.69 -42.34
N ASN A 170 -9.34 -24.80 -42.69
CA ASN A 170 -9.36 -23.41 -42.26
C ASN A 170 -8.05 -22.63 -42.48
N GLN A 171 -7.40 -22.82 -43.63
CA GLN A 171 -6.13 -22.18 -43.96
C GLN A 171 -6.34 -21.00 -44.91
N PRO A 172 -5.72 -19.83 -44.67
CA PRO A 172 -5.76 -18.70 -45.59
C PRO A 172 -5.11 -19.02 -46.94
N THR A 173 -4.17 -19.97 -46.95
CA THR A 173 -3.52 -20.45 -48.16
C THR A 173 -3.11 -21.90 -47.97
N LEU A 174 -3.52 -22.73 -48.91
CA LEU A 174 -3.15 -24.13 -49.05
C LEU A 174 -2.57 -24.31 -50.46
N TYR A 175 -1.39 -24.90 -50.55
CA TYR A 175 -0.76 -25.31 -51.79
C TYR A 175 -0.82 -26.81 -51.95
N ILE A 176 -1.09 -27.29 -53.16
CA ILE A 176 -1.04 -28.71 -53.51
C ILE A 176 -0.23 -28.86 -54.79
N ARG A 177 0.73 -29.78 -54.80
CA ARG A 177 1.62 -30.09 -55.92
C ARG A 177 1.41 -31.49 -56.43
N LEU A 178 1.55 -31.65 -57.75
CA LEU A 178 1.81 -32.91 -58.42
C LEU A 178 3.28 -32.91 -58.80
N VAL A 179 4.12 -33.63 -58.05
CA VAL A 179 5.59 -33.58 -58.17
C VAL A 179 6.11 -34.76 -58.96
N CYS A 180 6.86 -34.53 -60.04
CA CYS A 180 7.43 -35.56 -60.87
C CYS A 180 8.54 -36.32 -60.13
N GLN A 181 8.47 -37.65 -60.14
CA GLN A 181 9.47 -38.54 -59.54
C GLN A 181 10.33 -39.29 -60.57
N ASP A 182 10.11 -39.00 -61.85
CA ASP A 182 10.85 -39.62 -62.96
C ASP A 182 11.72 -38.60 -63.72
N SER A 183 12.68 -39.10 -64.50
CA SER A 183 13.42 -38.34 -65.53
C SER A 183 13.11 -38.90 -66.93
N PRO A 184 11.97 -38.52 -67.54
CA PRO A 184 11.53 -39.03 -68.83
C PRO A 184 12.32 -38.45 -70.02
N ALA A 185 12.01 -38.89 -71.25
CA ALA A 185 12.60 -38.30 -72.44
C ALA A 185 12.15 -36.83 -72.59
N ALA A 186 13.01 -35.95 -73.11
CA ALA A 186 12.73 -34.51 -73.20
C ALA A 186 11.42 -34.17 -73.95
N GLY A 187 11.09 -34.91 -75.03
CA GLY A 187 9.83 -34.74 -75.77
C GLY A 187 8.62 -35.46 -75.15
N GLY A 188 8.80 -36.15 -74.03
CA GLY A 188 7.75 -36.82 -73.29
C GLY A 188 6.88 -35.82 -72.55
N THR A 189 5.56 -35.91 -72.70
CA THR A 189 4.61 -34.96 -72.10
C THR A 189 3.85 -35.58 -70.95
N ASN A 190 3.47 -34.72 -70.00
CA ASN A 190 2.44 -35.00 -69.02
C ASN A 190 1.31 -33.96 -69.19
N ARG A 191 0.10 -34.33 -68.79
CA ARG A 191 -1.12 -33.57 -68.96
C ARG A 191 -1.99 -33.72 -67.73
N VAL A 192 -2.45 -32.60 -67.17
CA VAL A 192 -3.44 -32.56 -66.09
C VAL A 192 -4.68 -31.82 -66.52
N ASP A 193 -5.82 -32.25 -66.00
CA ASP A 193 -7.12 -31.67 -66.29
C ASP A 193 -8.09 -31.93 -65.13
N ASN A 194 -9.22 -31.21 -65.08
CA ASN A 194 -10.27 -31.38 -64.08
C ASN A 194 -9.75 -31.38 -62.63
N LEU A 195 -8.74 -30.56 -62.31
CA LEU A 195 -8.26 -30.43 -60.94
C LEU A 195 -9.37 -29.80 -60.10
N VAL A 196 -9.63 -30.35 -58.92
CA VAL A 196 -10.69 -29.86 -58.06
C VAL A 196 -10.29 -30.00 -56.59
N VAL A 197 -10.44 -28.90 -55.84
CA VAL A 197 -10.38 -28.89 -54.38
C VAL A 197 -11.79 -28.68 -53.85
N THR A 198 -12.25 -29.58 -52.99
CA THR A 198 -13.52 -29.43 -52.27
C THR A 198 -13.30 -29.36 -50.77
N GLY A 199 -14.28 -28.83 -50.05
CA GLY A 199 -14.32 -28.81 -48.59
C GLY A 199 -15.76 -28.77 -48.09
N GLU A 200 -15.97 -29.15 -46.85
CA GLU A 200 -17.25 -29.11 -46.17
C GLU A 200 -17.30 -27.89 -45.25
N LEU A 201 -18.45 -27.24 -45.16
CA LEU A 201 -18.66 -26.24 -44.12
C LEU A 201 -18.69 -26.96 -42.77
N PRO A 202 -17.92 -26.49 -41.76
CA PRO A 202 -18.05 -27.00 -40.41
C PRO A 202 -19.51 -26.90 -39.97
N ALA A 203 -20.01 -27.94 -39.29
CA ALA A 203 -21.35 -27.90 -38.74
C ALA A 203 -21.49 -26.67 -37.82
N ALA A 204 -22.50 -25.85 -38.07
CA ALA A 204 -22.76 -24.68 -37.24
C ALA A 204 -23.00 -25.13 -35.79
N THR A 205 -22.36 -24.45 -34.85
CA THR A 205 -22.48 -24.71 -33.42
C THR A 205 -23.24 -23.59 -32.73
N GLY A 206 -23.84 -23.93 -31.59
CA GLY A 206 -24.67 -23.05 -30.78
C GLY A 206 -24.86 -23.62 -29.39
N ALA A 207 -25.46 -22.84 -28.49
CA ALA A 207 -25.77 -23.25 -27.13
C ALA A 207 -26.77 -24.42 -27.12
N CYS A 208 -26.44 -25.46 -26.36
CA CYS A 208 -27.23 -26.65 -26.13
C CYS A 208 -27.62 -26.73 -24.65
N CYS A 209 -28.92 -26.60 -24.40
CA CYS A 209 -29.46 -26.62 -23.05
C CYS A 209 -29.80 -28.02 -22.59
N LEU A 210 -29.01 -28.52 -21.66
CA LEU A 210 -29.16 -29.84 -21.05
C LEU A 210 -30.24 -29.83 -19.97
N LEU A 211 -30.79 -31.01 -19.69
CA LEU A 211 -31.66 -31.23 -18.53
C LEU A 211 -30.93 -30.79 -17.24
N GLY A 212 -31.57 -29.98 -16.42
CA GLY A 212 -30.99 -29.41 -15.19
C GLY A 212 -30.32 -28.04 -15.35
N GLY A 213 -30.42 -27.40 -16.52
CA GLY A 213 -29.94 -26.02 -16.73
C GLY A 213 -28.47 -25.90 -17.15
N GLY A 214 -27.78 -27.02 -17.35
CA GLY A 214 -26.42 -27.04 -17.93
C GLY A 214 -26.42 -26.57 -19.38
N CYS A 215 -25.36 -25.88 -19.79
CA CYS A 215 -25.19 -25.41 -21.17
C CYS A 215 -23.84 -25.88 -21.73
N VAL A 216 -23.85 -26.44 -22.94
CA VAL A 216 -22.65 -26.74 -23.73
C VAL A 216 -22.78 -26.15 -25.13
N VAL A 217 -21.69 -25.73 -25.77
CA VAL A 217 -21.73 -25.34 -27.19
C VAL A 217 -21.49 -26.60 -28.03
N ASP A 218 -22.48 -26.98 -28.83
CA ASP A 218 -22.44 -28.17 -29.69
C ASP A 218 -23.17 -27.88 -31.01
N THR A 219 -23.14 -28.82 -31.95
CA THR A 219 -23.98 -28.79 -33.15
C THR A 219 -25.44 -29.09 -32.80
N ALA A 220 -26.38 -28.66 -33.65
CA ALA A 220 -27.80 -28.98 -33.47
C ALA A 220 -28.06 -30.50 -33.33
N ALA A 221 -27.33 -31.32 -34.10
CA ALA A 221 -27.43 -32.78 -34.05
C ALA A 221 -26.83 -33.36 -32.77
N GLY A 222 -25.65 -32.89 -32.35
CA GLY A 222 -25.02 -33.26 -31.08
C GLY A 222 -25.91 -32.94 -29.89
N CYS A 223 -26.52 -31.75 -29.91
CA CYS A 223 -27.46 -31.32 -28.87
C CYS A 223 -28.69 -32.23 -28.74
N GLY A 224 -29.28 -32.63 -29.87
CA GLY A 224 -30.37 -33.60 -29.88
C GLY A 224 -29.95 -34.99 -29.39
N ALA A 225 -28.71 -35.43 -29.69
CA ALA A 225 -28.20 -36.73 -29.27
C ALA A 225 -28.01 -36.84 -27.74
N VAL A 226 -27.70 -35.73 -27.06
CA VAL A 226 -27.62 -35.66 -25.59
C VAL A 226 -28.94 -35.29 -24.92
N GLY A 227 -30.04 -35.21 -25.68
CA GLY A 227 -31.37 -34.86 -25.16
C GLY A 227 -31.52 -33.39 -24.73
N GLY A 228 -30.64 -32.51 -25.21
CA GLY A 228 -30.69 -31.07 -24.94
C GLY A 228 -31.53 -30.28 -25.94
N ALA A 229 -31.89 -29.05 -25.57
CA ALA A 229 -32.59 -28.09 -26.41
C ALA A 229 -31.61 -27.10 -27.05
N TYR A 230 -31.46 -27.18 -28.37
CA TYR A 230 -30.56 -26.32 -29.13
C TYR A 230 -31.13 -24.91 -29.29
N GLN A 231 -30.33 -23.88 -28.99
CA GLN A 231 -30.77 -22.48 -28.96
C GLN A 231 -30.53 -21.72 -30.28
N GLY A 232 -29.94 -22.38 -31.28
CA GLY A 232 -29.67 -21.82 -32.60
C GLY A 232 -28.19 -21.50 -32.84
N ASP A 233 -27.82 -21.40 -34.11
CA ASP A 233 -26.43 -21.21 -34.53
C ASP A 233 -25.84 -19.88 -34.03
N GLY A 234 -24.57 -19.91 -33.58
CA GLY A 234 -23.86 -18.73 -33.07
C GLY A 234 -24.27 -18.28 -31.67
N THR A 235 -25.22 -18.96 -31.00
CA THR A 235 -25.54 -18.72 -29.58
C THR A 235 -24.44 -19.26 -28.66
N THR A 236 -24.18 -18.57 -27.56
CA THR A 236 -23.13 -18.90 -26.59
C THR A 236 -23.72 -19.41 -25.27
N CYS A 237 -22.91 -20.14 -24.49
CA CYS A 237 -23.27 -20.52 -23.10
C CYS A 237 -22.88 -19.47 -22.05
N ASP A 238 -22.45 -18.28 -22.50
CA ASP A 238 -22.08 -17.16 -21.65
C ASP A 238 -22.63 -15.85 -22.27
N PRO A 239 -23.60 -15.18 -21.62
CA PRO A 239 -24.33 -15.64 -20.44
C PRO A 239 -25.18 -16.90 -20.75
N ASN A 240 -25.34 -17.82 -19.78
CA ASN A 240 -26.06 -19.08 -19.98
C ASN A 240 -27.54 -18.83 -20.36
N PRO A 241 -27.98 -19.16 -21.60
CA PRO A 241 -29.33 -18.90 -22.07
C PRO A 241 -30.34 -19.97 -21.63
N CYS A 242 -29.87 -21.05 -20.99
CA CYS A 242 -30.70 -22.17 -20.61
C CYS A 242 -31.53 -21.83 -19.38
N THR A 243 -32.77 -21.39 -19.62
CA THR A 243 -33.75 -21.19 -18.56
C THR A 243 -33.99 -22.52 -17.86
N ALA A 244 -33.46 -22.67 -16.64
CA ALA A 244 -33.86 -23.76 -15.77
C ALA A 244 -35.40 -23.75 -15.68
N THR A 245 -36.04 -24.93 -15.73
CA THR A 245 -37.43 -25.06 -15.26
C THR A 245 -37.53 -24.33 -13.92
N PRO A 246 -38.51 -23.44 -13.72
CA PRO A 246 -38.63 -22.73 -12.46
C PRO A 246 -38.71 -23.74 -11.33
N LEU A 247 -37.71 -23.70 -10.46
CA LEU A 247 -37.63 -24.49 -9.24
C LEU A 247 -38.02 -23.57 -8.08
N GLY A 248 -38.66 -24.16 -7.08
CA GLY A 248 -39.07 -23.49 -5.87
C GLY A 248 -39.10 -24.44 -4.69
N ALA A 249 -39.20 -23.89 -3.49
CA ALA A 249 -39.35 -24.64 -2.26
C ALA A 249 -40.68 -25.42 -2.28
N CYS A 250 -40.59 -26.71 -2.03
CA CYS A 250 -41.73 -27.61 -1.86
C CYS A 250 -41.85 -28.05 -0.41
N CYS A 251 -42.92 -27.62 0.25
CA CYS A 251 -43.19 -27.96 1.64
C CYS A 251 -43.90 -29.29 1.77
N LEU A 252 -43.17 -30.32 2.21
CA LEU A 252 -43.71 -31.65 2.42
C LEU A 252 -44.59 -31.68 3.69
N PRO A 253 -45.61 -32.56 3.74
CA PRO A 253 -46.50 -32.69 4.90
C PRO A 253 -45.80 -33.03 6.24
N THR A 254 -44.55 -33.52 6.18
CA THR A 254 -43.73 -33.87 7.34
C THR A 254 -42.94 -32.68 7.92
N GLY A 255 -43.06 -31.48 7.33
CA GLY A 255 -42.30 -30.27 7.71
C GLY A 255 -40.93 -30.15 7.03
N GLY A 256 -40.55 -31.10 6.17
CA GLY A 256 -39.35 -31.03 5.34
C GLY A 256 -39.55 -30.14 4.11
N CYS A 257 -38.48 -29.47 3.66
CA CYS A 257 -38.45 -28.73 2.40
C CYS A 257 -37.51 -29.40 1.41
N ILE A 258 -37.95 -29.52 0.16
CA ILE A 258 -37.11 -29.90 -0.99
C ILE A 258 -37.25 -28.87 -2.11
N ILE A 259 -36.21 -28.68 -2.92
CA ILE A 259 -36.31 -27.87 -4.14
C ILE A 259 -36.84 -28.78 -5.26
N ASP A 260 -38.00 -28.45 -5.81
CA ASP A 260 -38.63 -29.19 -6.90
C ASP A 260 -39.37 -28.21 -7.83
N THR A 261 -39.84 -28.71 -8.96
CA THR A 261 -40.80 -28.00 -9.82
C THR A 261 -42.17 -27.95 -9.16
N GLU A 262 -43.03 -27.01 -9.55
CA GLU A 262 -44.43 -26.97 -9.10
C GLU A 262 -45.15 -28.32 -9.33
N VAL A 263 -44.91 -28.95 -10.48
CA VAL A 263 -45.50 -30.24 -10.84
C VAL A 263 -44.98 -31.38 -9.94
N GLY A 264 -43.67 -31.43 -9.70
CA GLY A 264 -43.06 -32.42 -8.79
C GLY A 264 -43.52 -32.24 -7.35
N CYS A 265 -43.63 -30.99 -6.90
CA CYS A 265 -44.11 -30.68 -5.56
C CYS A 265 -45.54 -31.14 -5.32
N ASN A 266 -46.44 -30.85 -6.26
CA ASN A 266 -47.82 -31.30 -6.21
C ASN A 266 -47.93 -32.83 -6.24
N ALA A 267 -47.04 -33.52 -6.99
CA ALA A 267 -47.01 -34.98 -7.04
C ALA A 267 -46.61 -35.63 -5.69
N LEU A 268 -45.86 -34.91 -4.84
CA LEU A 268 -45.46 -35.33 -3.50
C LEU A 268 -46.43 -34.88 -2.40
N ALA A 269 -47.60 -34.35 -2.77
CA ALA A 269 -48.57 -33.72 -1.87
C ALA A 269 -47.95 -32.59 -1.01
N GLY A 270 -46.90 -31.94 -1.51
CA GLY A 270 -46.30 -30.78 -0.89
C GLY A 270 -46.96 -29.47 -1.35
N LEU A 271 -46.74 -28.40 -0.59
CA LEU A 271 -47.18 -27.04 -0.93
C LEU A 271 -46.03 -26.27 -1.57
N TYR A 272 -46.17 -25.97 -2.86
CA TYR A 272 -45.18 -25.19 -3.62
C TYR A 272 -45.22 -23.71 -3.21
N GLN A 273 -44.05 -23.13 -2.89
CA GLN A 273 -43.93 -21.76 -2.38
C GLN A 273 -43.72 -20.70 -3.47
N GLY A 274 -43.63 -21.11 -4.73
CA GLY A 274 -43.43 -20.22 -5.89
C GLY A 274 -42.01 -20.27 -6.44
N ASP A 275 -41.84 -19.76 -7.65
CA ASP A 275 -40.58 -19.83 -8.38
C ASP A 275 -39.46 -19.01 -7.71
N GLY A 276 -38.26 -19.58 -7.61
CA GLY A 276 -37.10 -18.92 -7.00
C GLY A 276 -37.08 -18.92 -5.47
N THR A 277 -38.05 -19.58 -4.82
CA THR A 277 -38.06 -19.74 -3.35
C THR A 277 -37.08 -20.84 -2.91
N ALA A 278 -36.30 -20.57 -1.85
CA ALA A 278 -35.29 -21.49 -1.33
C ALA A 278 -35.81 -22.34 -0.16
N CYS A 279 -35.21 -23.51 0.05
CA CYS A 279 -35.46 -24.36 1.23
C CYS A 279 -34.57 -24.03 2.43
N ASP A 280 -33.77 -22.97 2.31
CA ASP A 280 -32.92 -22.46 3.37
C ASP A 280 -33.01 -20.92 3.39
N PRO A 281 -33.51 -20.31 4.49
CA PRO A 281 -34.08 -20.97 5.67
C PRO A 281 -35.37 -21.73 5.32
N ASN A 282 -35.60 -22.89 5.95
CA ASN A 282 -36.69 -23.80 5.61
C ASN A 282 -38.07 -23.13 5.79
N PRO A 283 -38.80 -22.79 4.70
CA PRO A 283 -40.07 -22.06 4.78
C PRO A 283 -41.25 -22.93 5.27
N CYS A 284 -41.01 -24.22 5.49
CA CYS A 284 -42.01 -25.23 5.80
C CYS A 284 -42.10 -25.55 7.30
N ILE A 285 -41.24 -24.93 8.11
CA ILE A 285 -41.26 -25.03 9.57
C ILE A 285 -41.93 -23.77 10.12
N THR A 286 -43.01 -23.94 10.89
CA THR A 286 -43.85 -22.84 11.41
C THR A 286 -43.22 -22.08 12.59
N THR A 287 -41.96 -22.34 12.91
CA THR A 287 -41.16 -21.55 13.86
C THR A 287 -40.07 -20.88 13.04
N PRO A 288 -40.20 -19.58 12.74
CA PRO A 288 -39.22 -18.88 11.94
C PRO A 288 -37.87 -18.89 12.64
N THR A 289 -36.81 -19.04 11.83
CA THR A 289 -35.42 -18.99 12.26
C THR A 289 -34.73 -17.80 11.60
N GLY A 290 -33.67 -17.33 12.24
CA GLY A 290 -32.90 -16.17 11.84
C GLY A 290 -31.50 -16.24 12.44
N ALA A 291 -30.62 -15.35 11.97
CA ALA A 291 -29.29 -15.19 12.52
C ALA A 291 -29.37 -14.84 14.00
N CYS A 292 -28.67 -15.62 14.81
CA CYS A 292 -28.49 -15.43 16.23
C CYS A 292 -27.03 -15.10 16.51
N CYS A 293 -26.80 -13.92 17.07
CA CYS A 293 -25.47 -13.40 17.32
C CYS A 293 -25.05 -13.58 18.77
N ARG A 294 -23.94 -14.28 18.98
CA ARG A 294 -23.33 -14.47 20.29
C ARG A 294 -21.82 -14.32 20.18
N SER A 295 -21.26 -13.28 20.81
CA SER A 295 -19.80 -13.02 20.83
C SER A 295 -19.15 -13.07 19.43
N GLY A 296 -19.78 -12.40 18.46
CA GLY A 296 -19.32 -12.38 17.06
C GLY A 296 -19.56 -13.67 16.25
N VAL A 297 -20.00 -14.75 16.89
CA VAL A 297 -20.35 -16.01 16.24
C VAL A 297 -21.84 -15.98 15.84
N CYS A 298 -22.11 -16.25 14.56
CA CYS A 298 -23.46 -16.35 14.03
C CYS A 298 -23.89 -17.80 13.89
N ASN A 299 -25.08 -18.13 14.42
CA ASN A 299 -25.78 -19.38 14.14
C ASN A 299 -27.21 -19.07 13.70
N VAL A 300 -27.79 -19.86 12.78
CA VAL A 300 -29.21 -19.74 12.46
C VAL A 300 -30.01 -20.54 13.50
N LEU A 301 -30.76 -19.85 14.36
CA LEU A 301 -31.55 -20.43 15.45
C LEU A 301 -33.00 -19.91 15.40
N THR A 302 -33.91 -20.50 16.18
CA THR A 302 -35.21 -19.85 16.45
C THR A 302 -35.01 -18.67 17.41
N GLU A 303 -35.95 -17.72 17.46
CA GLU A 303 -35.90 -16.63 18.45
C GLU A 303 -35.80 -17.17 19.89
N ALA A 304 -36.56 -18.23 20.20
CA ALA A 304 -36.56 -18.85 21.52
C ALA A 304 -35.21 -19.49 21.87
N ASP A 305 -34.59 -20.22 20.94
CA ASP A 305 -33.28 -20.84 21.14
C ASP A 305 -32.16 -19.81 21.19
N CYS A 306 -32.28 -18.72 20.42
CA CYS A 306 -31.32 -17.62 20.44
C CYS A 306 -31.31 -16.92 21.81
N ASN A 307 -32.50 -16.61 22.34
CA ASN A 307 -32.67 -16.03 23.66
C ASN A 307 -32.18 -16.99 24.76
N ALA A 308 -32.47 -18.29 24.64
CA ALA A 308 -31.98 -19.30 25.57
C ALA A 308 -30.45 -19.45 25.56
N ALA A 309 -29.80 -19.23 24.41
CA ALA A 309 -28.36 -19.20 24.27
C ALA A 309 -27.72 -17.85 24.67
N SER A 310 -28.52 -16.90 25.18
CA SER A 310 -28.11 -15.52 25.48
C SER A 310 -27.50 -14.79 24.28
N GLY A 311 -27.97 -15.12 23.07
CA GLY A 311 -27.63 -14.40 21.84
C GLY A 311 -28.68 -13.35 21.46
N VAL A 312 -28.32 -12.48 20.52
CA VAL A 312 -29.20 -11.44 19.97
C VAL A 312 -29.76 -11.91 18.63
N TYR A 313 -31.07 -12.10 18.56
CA TYR A 313 -31.78 -12.52 17.36
C TYR A 313 -31.92 -11.36 16.38
N GLN A 314 -31.48 -11.54 15.13
CA GLN A 314 -31.44 -10.48 14.11
C GLN A 314 -32.75 -10.37 13.30
N GLY A 315 -33.76 -11.19 13.64
CA GLY A 315 -35.05 -11.23 12.96
C GLY A 315 -35.18 -12.39 11.98
N ASP A 316 -36.42 -12.72 11.64
CA ASP A 316 -36.77 -13.87 10.82
C ASP A 316 -36.19 -13.76 9.41
N GLY A 317 -35.64 -14.87 8.90
CA GLY A 317 -35.10 -14.95 7.54
C GLY A 317 -33.71 -14.31 7.36
N THR A 318 -33.10 -13.77 8.42
CA THR A 318 -31.71 -13.30 8.37
C THR A 318 -30.72 -14.46 8.31
N THR A 319 -29.64 -14.32 7.54
CA THR A 319 -28.62 -15.37 7.33
C THR A 319 -27.30 -15.04 8.05
N CYS A 320 -26.44 -16.04 8.23
CA CYS A 320 -25.09 -15.86 8.78
C CYS A 320 -24.02 -15.58 7.71
N THR A 321 -24.43 -15.26 6.48
CA THR A 321 -23.50 -15.01 5.37
C THR A 321 -24.07 -13.92 4.46
N PRO A 322 -23.47 -12.71 4.44
CA PRO A 322 -22.34 -12.26 5.26
C PRO A 322 -22.68 -12.28 6.77
N ASN A 323 -21.69 -12.51 7.64
CA ASN A 323 -21.92 -12.61 9.09
C ASN A 323 -22.47 -11.26 9.63
N PRO A 324 -23.73 -11.20 10.09
CA PRO A 324 -24.35 -9.96 10.56
C PRO A 324 -23.94 -9.61 12.00
N CYS A 325 -23.18 -10.47 12.68
CA CYS A 325 -22.83 -10.28 14.07
C CYS A 325 -21.72 -9.25 14.23
N PRO A 326 -21.91 -8.23 15.11
CA PRO A 326 -20.85 -7.30 15.46
C PRO A 326 -19.62 -8.09 15.93
N PRO A 327 -18.40 -7.76 15.46
CA PRO A 327 -17.20 -8.39 15.97
C PRO A 327 -17.11 -8.14 17.48
N PRO A 328 -16.61 -9.11 18.26
CA PRO A 328 -16.50 -8.93 19.69
C PRO A 328 -15.53 -7.79 20.00
N THR A 329 -15.94 -6.90 20.90
CA THR A 329 -15.17 -5.74 21.32
C THR A 329 -14.56 -5.95 22.70
N GLY A 330 -13.55 -5.15 23.04
CA GLY A 330 -12.87 -5.16 24.33
C GLY A 330 -12.03 -3.89 24.50
N ALA A 331 -11.30 -3.83 25.60
CA ALA A 331 -10.35 -2.75 25.87
C ALA A 331 -9.07 -2.91 25.03
N CYS A 332 -8.51 -1.79 24.62
CA CYS A 332 -7.26 -1.69 23.87
C CYS A 332 -6.33 -0.69 24.54
N CYS A 333 -5.12 -1.14 24.86
CA CYS A 333 -4.06 -0.27 25.35
C CYS A 333 -3.34 0.40 24.19
N VAL A 334 -3.47 1.71 24.03
CA VAL A 334 -2.84 2.51 22.97
C VAL A 334 -2.13 3.71 23.60
N ALA A 335 -0.84 3.85 23.30
CA ALA A 335 -0.01 4.99 23.74
C ALA A 335 -0.08 5.33 25.25
N GLY A 336 -0.27 4.33 26.12
CA GLY A 336 -0.38 4.55 27.57
C GLY A 336 -1.80 4.77 28.09
N CYS A 337 -2.77 5.01 27.21
CA CYS A 337 -4.19 5.02 27.55
C CYS A 337 -4.88 3.69 27.27
N CYS A 338 -6.03 3.50 27.88
CA CYS A 338 -6.94 2.40 27.61
C CYS A 338 -8.20 2.92 26.90
N VAL A 339 -8.55 2.33 25.75
CA VAL A 339 -9.75 2.65 24.97
C VAL A 339 -10.68 1.43 25.01
N GLU A 340 -11.93 1.62 25.44
CA GLU A 340 -12.94 0.55 25.52
C GLU A 340 -13.70 0.35 24.20
N ASN A 341 -14.44 -0.76 24.09
CA ASN A 341 -15.38 -1.05 23.01
C ASN A 341 -14.79 -1.09 21.59
N VAL A 342 -13.50 -1.41 21.44
CA VAL A 342 -12.87 -1.60 20.13
C VAL A 342 -12.74 -3.07 19.78
N THR A 343 -12.77 -3.39 18.49
CA THR A 343 -12.50 -4.75 17.98
C THR A 343 -10.99 -5.02 17.98
N LEU A 344 -10.60 -6.31 17.94
CA LEU A 344 -9.19 -6.69 17.79
C LEU A 344 -8.55 -6.05 16.54
N ALA A 345 -9.28 -6.00 15.43
CA ALA A 345 -8.79 -5.39 14.19
C ALA A 345 -8.55 -3.88 14.36
N GLN A 346 -9.49 -3.17 15.00
CA GLN A 346 -9.34 -1.74 15.30
C GLN A 346 -8.17 -1.47 16.26
N CYS A 347 -7.99 -2.29 17.29
CA CYS A 347 -6.87 -2.16 18.21
C CYS A 347 -5.51 -2.36 17.52
N ASN A 348 -5.41 -3.36 16.65
CA ASN A 348 -4.20 -3.62 15.87
C ASN A 348 -3.92 -2.51 14.86
N ALA A 349 -4.95 -1.90 14.26
CA ALA A 349 -4.80 -0.81 13.29
C ALA A 349 -4.06 0.40 13.88
N VAL A 350 -4.21 0.66 15.18
CA VAL A 350 -3.54 1.75 15.90
C VAL A 350 -2.27 1.28 16.64
N SER A 351 -1.76 0.10 16.31
CA SER A 351 -0.64 -0.55 17.01
C SER A 351 -0.86 -0.66 18.54
N GLY A 352 -2.11 -0.82 18.96
CA GLY A 352 -2.49 -1.01 20.35
C GLY A 352 -2.43 -2.48 20.77
N SER A 353 -2.47 -2.72 22.08
CA SER A 353 -2.50 -4.05 22.68
C SER A 353 -3.91 -4.40 23.16
N PHE A 354 -4.54 -5.37 22.49
CA PHE A 354 -5.92 -5.78 22.81
C PHE A 354 -5.96 -6.61 24.09
N GLN A 355 -6.80 -6.21 25.05
CA GLN A 355 -6.85 -6.82 26.38
C GLN A 355 -7.82 -8.00 26.49
N GLY A 356 -8.42 -8.41 25.35
CA GLY A 356 -9.35 -9.53 25.25
C GLY A 356 -10.81 -9.09 25.13
N GLU A 357 -11.66 -9.97 24.64
CA GLU A 357 -13.10 -9.69 24.46
C GLU A 357 -13.79 -9.42 25.80
N GLY A 358 -14.63 -8.38 25.86
CA GLY A 358 -15.35 -7.97 27.07
C GLY A 358 -14.47 -7.38 28.18
N SER A 359 -13.18 -7.16 27.93
CA SER A 359 -12.31 -6.45 28.86
C SER A 359 -12.70 -4.97 28.94
N ALA A 360 -12.57 -4.40 30.14
CA ALA A 360 -12.81 -2.99 30.45
C ALA A 360 -11.54 -2.35 31.04
N CYS A 361 -11.40 -1.04 30.91
CA CYS A 361 -10.27 -0.29 31.40
C CYS A 361 -10.17 -0.24 32.92
N THR A 362 -11.31 -0.41 33.62
CA THR A 362 -11.40 -0.35 35.09
C THR A 362 -10.79 -1.56 35.82
N GLY A 363 -10.38 -2.61 35.10
CA GLY A 363 -9.86 -3.86 35.67
C GLY A 363 -8.42 -4.21 35.29
N LEU A 364 -7.72 -3.35 34.55
CA LEU A 364 -6.35 -3.60 34.11
C LEU A 364 -5.33 -3.25 35.21
N PRO A 365 -4.30 -4.07 35.45
CA PRO A 365 -3.28 -3.79 36.46
C PRO A 365 -2.35 -2.64 36.02
N ALA A 366 -2.59 -1.41 36.52
CA ALA A 366 -1.78 -0.18 36.34
C ALA A 366 -1.65 0.28 34.87
N PRO A 367 -1.28 1.54 34.56
CA PRO A 367 -1.59 2.16 33.27
C PRO A 367 -0.98 1.37 32.11
N CYS A 368 -1.67 1.40 30.96
CA CYS A 368 -1.21 0.74 29.75
C CYS A 368 0.28 1.06 29.50
N PRO A 369 1.09 0.09 29.04
CA PRO A 369 2.52 0.31 28.88
C PRO A 369 2.78 1.52 27.98
N ILE A 370 3.39 2.55 28.57
CA ILE A 370 3.84 3.76 27.89
C ILE A 370 4.86 3.36 26.82
N PHE A 371 4.53 3.60 25.55
CA PHE A 371 5.45 3.34 24.45
C PHE A 371 6.52 4.46 24.44
N PRO A 372 7.82 4.11 24.48
CA PRO A 372 8.91 5.08 24.68
C PRO A 372 9.22 5.99 23.48
N GLY A 373 8.34 6.10 22.49
CA GLY A 373 8.42 7.06 21.40
C GLY A 373 7.26 8.05 21.50
N ARG A 374 7.42 9.12 22.28
CA ARG A 374 6.43 10.21 22.31
C ARG A 374 6.65 11.10 21.09
N PHE A 375 5.60 11.27 20.30
CA PHE A 375 5.52 12.40 19.39
C PHE A 375 5.03 13.60 20.18
N LEU A 376 5.50 14.79 19.82
CA LEU A 376 5.32 16.02 20.56
C LEU A 376 4.99 17.14 19.58
N LEU A 377 4.02 17.98 19.91
CA LEU A 377 3.87 19.30 19.28
C LEU A 377 5.09 20.13 19.67
N THR A 378 5.77 20.75 18.70
CA THR A 378 6.98 21.52 18.98
C THR A 378 6.88 22.97 18.57
N GLU A 379 6.21 23.27 17.48
CA GLU A 379 6.06 24.63 17.02
C GLU A 379 4.76 24.77 16.21
N LEU A 380 4.07 25.89 16.42
CA LEU A 380 2.78 26.20 15.84
C LEU A 380 2.85 27.63 15.33
N LEU A 381 2.60 27.83 14.04
CA LEU A 381 2.32 29.15 13.47
C LEU A 381 0.85 29.22 13.12
N ILE A 382 0.18 30.13 13.81
CA ILE A 382 -1.26 30.23 13.88
C ILE A 382 -1.69 31.47 13.10
N ASN A 383 -1.31 32.66 13.56
CA ASN A 383 -1.70 33.91 12.90
C ASN A 383 -0.49 34.56 12.24
N ALA A 384 -0.18 34.15 11.01
CA ALA A 384 1.00 34.67 10.32
C ALA A 384 0.79 36.12 9.84
N PRO A 385 1.81 37.01 9.86
CA PRO A 385 1.67 38.37 9.35
C PRO A 385 1.10 38.42 7.93
N GLY A 386 -0.11 38.98 7.80
CA GLY A 386 -0.80 39.15 6.52
C GLY A 386 -2.05 38.29 6.38
N ALA A 387 -2.07 37.40 5.39
CA ALA A 387 -3.16 36.46 5.16
C ALA A 387 -2.69 35.07 5.57
N ASP A 388 -3.54 34.31 6.24
CA ASP A 388 -3.17 33.06 6.92
C ASP A 388 -3.07 31.89 5.94
N GLN A 389 -3.97 31.82 4.95
CA GLN A 389 -3.92 30.82 3.90
C GLN A 389 -2.52 30.71 3.25
N GLY A 390 -1.99 29.49 3.30
CA GLY A 390 -0.69 29.05 2.81
C GLY A 390 0.47 29.30 3.77
N ARG A 391 0.23 29.81 4.97
CA ARG A 391 1.30 30.28 5.88
C ARG A 391 1.29 29.62 7.24
N GLU A 392 0.17 29.08 7.67
CA GLU A 392 0.04 28.36 8.92
C GLU A 392 0.75 27.01 8.86
N TRP A 393 1.19 26.54 10.01
CA TRP A 393 1.81 25.23 10.11
C TRP A 393 1.85 24.70 11.54
N VAL A 394 1.97 23.37 11.61
CA VAL A 394 2.17 22.60 12.85
C VAL A 394 3.39 21.70 12.67
N GLU A 395 4.32 21.76 13.62
CA GLU A 395 5.47 20.87 13.68
C GLU A 395 5.33 19.84 14.81
N ILE A 396 5.69 18.61 14.46
CA ILE A 396 5.70 17.47 15.35
C ILE A 396 7.12 16.88 15.40
N GLN A 397 7.67 16.73 16.60
CA GLN A 397 8.91 16.02 16.85
C GLN A 397 8.64 14.61 17.37
N GLY A 398 9.41 13.63 16.90
CA GLY A 398 9.42 12.27 17.41
C GLY A 398 10.73 11.55 17.08
N PRO A 399 10.82 10.24 17.29
CA PRO A 399 12.00 9.48 16.90
C PRO A 399 12.23 9.58 15.38
N PRO A 400 13.49 9.62 14.88
CA PRO A 400 13.78 9.71 13.46
C PRO A 400 13.11 8.64 12.60
N LEU A 401 12.65 9.00 11.40
CA LEU A 401 12.07 8.09 10.40
C LEU A 401 10.92 7.21 10.94
N THR A 402 10.13 7.72 11.88
CA THR A 402 9.09 6.96 12.56
C THR A 402 7.71 7.33 12.02
N SER A 403 6.91 6.31 11.69
CA SER A 403 5.55 6.48 11.17
C SER A 403 4.59 7.00 12.24
N LEU A 404 3.72 7.93 11.84
CA LEU A 404 2.59 8.43 12.63
C LEU A 404 1.28 7.64 12.36
N ALA A 405 1.37 6.37 11.96
CA ALA A 405 0.22 5.50 11.79
C ALA A 405 -0.71 5.49 13.04
N GLY A 406 -1.97 5.86 12.84
CA GLY A 406 -3.00 5.96 13.87
C GLY A 406 -2.94 7.21 14.74
N TYR A 407 -2.06 8.18 14.43
CA TYR A 407 -2.03 9.48 15.10
C TYR A 407 -2.94 10.49 14.39
N TRP A 408 -3.46 11.42 15.18
CA TRP A 408 -4.35 12.48 14.77
C TRP A 408 -3.89 13.81 15.35
N LEU A 409 -3.93 14.87 14.54
CA LEU A 409 -3.85 16.25 14.99
C LEU A 409 -5.28 16.80 15.08
N ILE A 410 -5.65 17.33 16.24
CA ILE A 410 -6.95 17.93 16.52
C ILE A 410 -6.74 19.39 16.90
N VAL A 411 -7.58 20.27 16.36
CA VAL A 411 -7.71 21.66 16.81
C VAL A 411 -9.12 21.82 17.35
N ILE A 412 -9.24 22.27 18.59
CA ILE A 412 -10.51 22.51 19.29
C ILE A 412 -10.62 24.01 19.53
N GLU A 413 -11.73 24.58 19.07
CA GLU A 413 -12.12 25.97 19.23
C GLU A 413 -12.21 26.32 20.72
N GLY A 414 -11.63 27.46 21.08
CA GLY A 414 -11.58 27.98 22.44
C GLY A 414 -12.35 29.29 22.65
N ASP A 415 -12.99 29.87 21.63
CA ASP A 415 -13.67 31.17 21.71
C ASP A 415 -15.15 31.08 22.12
N THR A 416 -15.66 32.20 22.67
CA THR A 416 -16.98 32.32 23.36
C THR A 416 -18.25 32.11 22.50
N GLY A 417 -18.16 31.46 21.34
CA GLY A 417 -19.29 31.28 20.42
C GLY A 417 -19.38 29.90 19.75
N PRO A 418 -18.32 29.07 19.85
CA PRO A 418 -18.42 27.61 19.72
C PRO A 418 -17.41 26.80 20.59
N ALA A 419 -16.92 27.33 21.72
CA ALA A 419 -15.93 26.66 22.58
C ALA A 419 -16.22 25.16 22.78
N GLY A 420 -15.21 24.32 22.48
CA GLY A 420 -15.32 22.86 22.50
C GLY A 420 -15.55 22.24 21.12
N THR A 421 -15.84 23.04 20.10
CA THR A 421 -16.05 22.56 18.73
C THR A 421 -14.73 22.12 18.10
N VAL A 422 -14.73 20.94 17.48
CA VAL A 422 -13.57 20.41 16.76
C VAL A 422 -13.47 21.07 15.38
N ASP A 423 -12.46 21.91 15.18
CA ASP A 423 -12.25 22.65 13.94
C ASP A 423 -11.37 21.89 12.95
N GLN A 424 -10.32 21.22 13.45
CA GLN A 424 -9.51 20.31 12.65
C GLN A 424 -9.51 18.91 13.24
N LEU A 425 -9.64 17.89 12.37
CA LEU A 425 -9.43 16.48 12.70
C LEU A 425 -8.63 15.81 11.59
N ILE A 426 -7.31 15.74 11.79
CA ILE A 426 -6.34 15.43 10.74
C ILE A 426 -5.72 14.05 10.97
N ASP A 427 -5.97 13.10 10.06
CA ASP A 427 -5.32 11.78 10.08
C ASP A 427 -3.85 11.90 9.63
N LEU A 428 -2.93 11.57 10.53
CA LEU A 428 -1.48 11.61 10.29
C LEU A 428 -0.92 10.27 9.82
N SER A 429 -1.77 9.26 9.59
CA SER A 429 -1.33 7.89 9.32
C SER A 429 -0.48 7.75 8.05
N ALA A 430 -0.64 8.67 7.10
CA ALA A 430 0.14 8.71 5.87
C ALA A 430 1.55 9.29 6.05
N TYR A 431 1.86 9.85 7.23
CA TYR A 431 3.08 10.63 7.46
C TYR A 431 4.08 9.92 8.39
N SER A 432 5.30 10.42 8.37
CA SER A 432 6.39 10.02 9.26
C SER A 432 7.25 11.22 9.59
N THR A 433 8.01 11.14 10.68
CA THR A 433 9.10 12.09 10.93
C THR A 433 10.23 11.92 9.92
N GLY A 434 10.99 12.99 9.70
CA GLY A 434 12.21 13.00 8.91
C GLY A 434 13.39 12.32 9.62
N ALA A 435 14.56 12.36 8.98
CA ALA A 435 15.79 11.78 9.53
C ALA A 435 16.32 12.54 10.75
N ASN A 436 15.92 13.80 10.92
CA ASN A 436 16.18 14.59 12.13
C ASN A 436 15.06 14.45 13.19
N GLY A 437 14.01 13.67 12.94
CA GLY A 437 12.91 13.46 13.87
C GLY A 437 11.76 14.46 13.74
N LEU A 438 11.76 15.35 12.74
CA LEU A 438 10.71 16.37 12.55
C LEU A 438 9.74 16.03 11.42
N LEU A 439 8.46 16.30 11.65
CA LEU A 439 7.41 16.39 10.64
C LEU A 439 6.85 17.82 10.68
N LEU A 440 6.95 18.53 9.56
CA LEU A 440 6.36 19.86 9.40
C LEU A 440 5.13 19.75 8.50
N ILE A 441 3.95 20.09 9.03
CA ILE A 441 2.68 20.13 8.29
C ILE A 441 2.37 21.58 7.98
N ARG A 442 2.44 21.95 6.70
CA ARG A 442 2.12 23.29 6.21
C ARG A 442 0.74 23.32 5.58
N ASP A 443 0.09 24.47 5.64
CA ASP A 443 -1.24 24.68 5.08
C ASP A 443 -1.30 24.38 3.54
N ASP A 444 -0.90 25.31 2.68
CA ASP A 444 -0.98 25.11 1.22
C ASP A 444 0.39 25.22 0.51
N VAL A 445 0.60 24.40 -0.53
CA VAL A 445 1.73 24.51 -1.48
C VAL A 445 1.74 25.83 -2.24
N THR A 446 0.60 26.55 -2.31
CA THR A 446 0.52 27.87 -2.95
C THR A 446 1.06 29.00 -2.08
N GLY A 447 1.31 28.72 -0.80
CA GLY A 447 1.94 29.64 0.13
C GLY A 447 3.39 30.01 -0.22
N PRO A 448 3.92 31.09 0.37
CA PRO A 448 5.32 31.47 0.19
C PRO A 448 6.25 30.34 0.68
N ALA A 449 7.35 30.12 -0.03
CA ALA A 449 8.38 29.18 0.42
C ALA A 449 9.05 29.70 1.70
N LEU A 450 9.42 28.79 2.60
CA LEU A 450 10.27 29.11 3.74
C LEU A 450 11.64 29.56 3.22
N VAL A 451 12.12 30.66 3.78
CA VAL A 451 13.43 31.27 3.59
C VAL A 451 14.07 31.45 4.98
N PRO A 452 15.18 30.79 5.33
CA PRO A 452 15.74 29.64 4.61
C PRO A 452 14.72 28.49 4.52
N PRO A 453 14.87 27.55 3.57
CA PRO A 453 14.02 26.38 3.55
C PRO A 453 14.24 25.53 4.81
N ALA A 454 13.21 24.78 5.20
CA ALA A 454 13.28 23.75 6.23
C ALA A 454 14.51 22.83 6.02
N ASP A 455 15.01 22.25 7.11
CA ASP A 455 16.15 21.32 7.04
C ASP A 455 15.84 20.19 6.04
N PRO A 456 16.75 19.86 5.09
CA PRO A 456 16.54 18.78 4.13
C PRO A 456 16.26 17.40 4.76
N LEU A 457 16.57 17.22 6.03
CA LEU A 457 16.27 16.01 6.80
C LEU A 457 14.86 15.99 7.39
N THR A 458 14.16 17.12 7.44
CA THR A 458 12.77 17.24 7.90
C THR A 458 11.82 16.69 6.85
N ASN A 459 10.80 15.94 7.27
CA ASN A 459 9.71 15.59 6.38
C ASN A 459 8.71 16.75 6.34
N VAL A 460 8.59 17.42 5.19
CA VAL A 460 7.64 18.53 4.99
C VAL A 460 6.46 18.04 4.18
N VAL A 461 5.26 18.18 4.73
CA VAL A 461 3.99 17.85 4.08
C VAL A 461 3.13 19.08 3.95
N TYR A 462 2.30 19.12 2.90
CA TYR A 462 1.36 20.20 2.66
C TYR A 462 -0.06 19.66 2.74
N ARG A 463 -0.91 20.32 3.50
CA ARG A 463 -2.29 19.96 3.75
C ARG A 463 -3.09 21.20 4.12
N ASP A 464 -3.96 21.59 3.19
CA ASP A 464 -4.88 22.71 3.35
C ASP A 464 -5.72 22.50 4.61
N PHE A 465 -5.58 23.39 5.59
CA PHE A 465 -6.39 23.47 6.79
C PHE A 465 -7.74 24.05 6.36
N VAL A 466 -8.80 23.24 6.45
CA VAL A 466 -10.14 23.66 6.01
C VAL A 466 -11.16 23.36 7.11
N PRO A 467 -11.66 24.37 7.84
CA PRO A 467 -11.28 25.80 7.76
C PRO A 467 -9.79 26.05 8.12
N ASP A 468 -9.23 27.21 7.77
CA ASP A 468 -7.88 27.60 8.23
C ASP A 468 -7.81 27.53 9.77
N ILE A 469 -6.61 27.44 10.34
CA ILE A 469 -6.48 27.52 11.80
C ILE A 469 -6.93 28.92 12.21
N GLU A 470 -7.71 29.00 13.27
CA GLU A 470 -8.29 30.27 13.68
C GLU A 470 -7.30 31.08 14.54
N ASN A 471 -7.30 32.40 14.35
CA ASN A 471 -6.38 33.30 15.05
C ASN A 471 -6.76 33.54 16.53
N GLY A 472 -7.87 32.94 17.00
CA GLY A 472 -8.44 33.12 18.34
C GLY A 472 -7.91 32.14 19.38
N SER A 473 -8.66 31.92 20.45
CA SER A 473 -8.32 30.91 21.47
C SER A 473 -8.40 29.50 20.88
N ASN A 474 -7.39 28.66 21.08
CA ASN A 474 -7.35 27.31 20.50
C ASN A 474 -6.75 26.29 21.45
N THR A 475 -7.17 25.03 21.30
CA THR A 475 -6.49 23.86 21.86
C THR A 475 -5.97 22.95 20.75
N TYR A 476 -4.67 22.70 20.73
CA TYR A 476 -4.00 21.78 19.81
C TYR A 476 -3.71 20.47 20.52
N VAL A 477 -4.12 19.37 19.93
CA VAL A 477 -3.94 18.03 20.49
C VAL A 477 -3.32 17.09 19.48
N LEU A 478 -2.27 16.41 19.90
CA LEU A 478 -1.79 15.20 19.24
C LEU A 478 -2.34 13.99 19.99
N ALA A 479 -3.08 13.13 19.30
CA ALA A 479 -3.69 11.96 19.91
C ALA A 479 -3.51 10.70 19.05
N LYS A 480 -3.67 9.51 19.65
CA LYS A 480 -3.59 8.23 18.94
C LYS A 480 -4.84 7.39 19.15
N GLY A 481 -5.38 6.81 18.08
CA GLY A 481 -6.58 5.97 18.16
C GLY A 481 -7.47 6.06 16.93
N ILE A 482 -8.77 5.85 17.14
CA ILE A 482 -9.79 5.95 16.10
C ILE A 482 -10.86 6.92 16.63
N PRO A 483 -10.95 8.15 16.10
CA PRO A 483 -11.94 9.11 16.58
C PRO A 483 -13.35 8.58 16.34
N ASN A 484 -14.23 8.74 17.34
CA ASN A 484 -15.67 8.46 17.18
C ASN A 484 -16.51 9.72 16.91
N PHE A 485 -15.83 10.84 16.70
CA PHE A 485 -16.40 12.15 16.41
C PHE A 485 -15.83 12.69 15.08
N ALA A 486 -16.36 13.81 14.62
CA ALA A 486 -15.94 14.46 13.37
C ALA A 486 -15.70 15.96 13.58
N VAL A 487 -15.12 16.63 12.59
CA VAL A 487 -15.07 18.09 12.52
C VAL A 487 -16.48 18.66 12.71
N GLY A 488 -16.60 19.72 13.53
CA GLY A 488 -17.84 20.35 13.97
C GLY A 488 -18.51 19.70 15.17
N THR A 489 -17.92 18.66 15.77
CA THR A 489 -18.45 18.09 17.02
C THR A 489 -18.05 18.99 18.19
N ASP A 490 -19.03 19.39 18.99
CA ASP A 490 -18.83 20.10 20.24
C ASP A 490 -18.52 19.09 21.38
N LEU A 491 -17.32 19.19 21.95
CA LEU A 491 -16.81 18.35 23.04
C LEU A 491 -16.98 18.99 24.43
N ASP A 492 -17.48 20.21 24.51
CA ASP A 492 -17.81 20.96 25.73
C ASP A 492 -19.25 21.50 25.59
N THR A 493 -20.23 20.58 25.56
CA THR A 493 -21.60 20.92 25.17
C THR A 493 -22.32 21.83 26.17
N ASN A 494 -21.80 21.94 27.40
CA ASN A 494 -22.28 22.87 28.42
C ASN A 494 -21.49 24.19 28.46
N ASN A 495 -20.44 24.32 27.64
CA ASN A 495 -19.58 25.50 27.51
C ASN A 495 -19.06 25.95 28.89
N ASP A 496 -18.65 25.00 29.73
CA ASP A 496 -18.14 25.28 31.08
C ASP A 496 -16.61 25.40 31.13
N GLY A 497 -15.95 25.27 29.98
CA GLY A 497 -14.51 25.35 29.83
C GLY A 497 -13.80 24.07 30.24
N THR A 498 -14.52 22.97 30.36
CA THR A 498 -14.01 21.62 30.63
C THR A 498 -14.57 20.66 29.59
N LEU A 499 -13.77 19.73 29.07
CA LEU A 499 -14.28 18.71 28.16
C LEU A 499 -15.31 17.81 28.86
N ASP A 500 -16.38 17.47 28.15
CA ASP A 500 -17.40 16.53 28.62
C ASP A 500 -16.81 15.14 28.94
N SER A 501 -17.51 14.37 29.77
CA SER A 501 -17.04 13.04 30.18
C SER A 501 -16.73 12.12 28.99
N GLY A 502 -15.45 11.77 28.84
CA GLY A 502 -14.95 11.01 27.69
C GLY A 502 -14.05 11.82 26.75
N GLY A 503 -13.94 13.15 26.95
CA GLY A 503 -12.95 14.07 26.41
C GLY A 503 -12.76 13.99 24.89
N LEU A 504 -11.91 13.07 24.46
CA LEU A 504 -11.69 12.70 23.07
C LEU A 504 -12.17 11.27 22.80
N PRO A 505 -13.47 11.07 22.54
CA PRO A 505 -14.02 9.73 22.38
C PRO A 505 -13.31 8.91 21.29
N GLY A 506 -12.68 7.79 21.69
CA GLY A 506 -11.96 6.86 20.80
C GLY A 506 -10.48 7.21 20.55
N LEU A 507 -9.99 8.31 21.11
CA LEU A 507 -8.60 8.75 21.03
C LEU A 507 -7.93 8.80 22.40
N CYS A 508 -6.63 8.57 22.41
CA CYS A 508 -5.74 8.77 23.56
C CYS A 508 -4.92 10.03 23.32
N PRO A 509 -5.06 11.10 24.12
CA PRO A 509 -4.18 12.25 24.02
C PRO A 509 -2.74 11.83 24.31
N VAL A 510 -1.81 12.28 23.46
CA VAL A 510 -0.37 12.05 23.56
C VAL A 510 0.33 13.32 24.02
N ASP A 511 -0.16 14.46 23.53
CA ASP A 511 0.37 15.78 23.84
C ASP A 511 -0.68 16.84 23.52
N ALA A 512 -0.73 17.92 24.30
CA ALA A 512 -1.69 18.99 24.09
C ALA A 512 -1.15 20.34 24.59
N VAL A 513 -1.55 21.42 23.93
CA VAL A 513 -1.31 22.79 24.37
C VAL A 513 -2.51 23.68 24.00
N SER A 514 -2.88 24.59 24.88
CA SER A 514 -3.94 25.58 24.61
C SER A 514 -3.55 26.97 25.09
N TYR A 515 -4.18 28.00 24.53
CA TYR A 515 -4.09 29.37 25.02
C TYR A 515 -5.43 30.09 24.88
N LEU A 516 -5.60 31.18 25.64
CA LEU A 516 -6.74 32.10 25.52
C LEU A 516 -6.29 33.45 24.96
N ASP A 517 -7.07 33.98 24.02
CA ASP A 517 -7.02 35.39 23.64
C ASP A 517 -7.53 36.26 24.82
N PRO A 518 -6.90 37.42 25.14
CA PRO A 518 -7.37 38.35 26.17
C PRO A 518 -8.83 38.83 26.06
N GLY A 519 -9.47 38.70 24.89
CA GLY A 519 -10.88 39.00 24.68
C GLY A 519 -11.87 37.87 25.02
N SER A 520 -11.37 36.67 25.31
CA SER A 520 -12.17 35.44 25.37
C SER A 520 -12.31 34.88 26.78
N GLN A 521 -13.54 34.50 27.17
CA GLN A 521 -13.84 33.63 28.33
C GLN A 521 -14.30 32.25 27.83
N GLY A 522 -13.74 31.75 26.74
CA GLY A 522 -14.06 30.42 26.24
C GLY A 522 -13.22 29.34 26.92
N GLY A 523 -13.04 28.19 26.27
CA GLY A 523 -12.47 26.99 26.87
C GLY A 523 -11.00 26.75 26.55
N GLU A 524 -10.24 26.28 27.54
CA GLU A 524 -8.94 25.67 27.38
C GLU A 524 -9.04 24.21 27.77
N TYR A 525 -8.66 23.30 26.87
CA TYR A 525 -8.90 21.88 27.09
C TYR A 525 -7.61 21.07 27.19
N ALA A 526 -6.44 21.71 27.11
CA ALA A 526 -5.17 20.99 27.15
C ALA A 526 -4.91 20.34 28.51
N ASP A 527 -5.28 20.99 29.62
CA ASP A 527 -5.12 20.47 30.98
C ASP A 527 -6.04 19.28 31.27
N ASP A 528 -7.26 19.26 30.71
CA ASP A 528 -8.17 18.10 30.72
C ASP A 528 -7.57 16.86 30.03
N LEU A 529 -6.65 17.10 29.09
CA LEU A 529 -5.96 16.08 28.30
C LEU A 529 -4.56 15.76 28.82
N GLY A 530 -4.16 16.36 29.96
CA GLY A 530 -2.84 16.18 30.56
C GLY A 530 -1.70 16.94 29.88
N GLY A 531 -2.04 17.92 29.03
CA GLY A 531 -1.13 18.89 28.41
C GLY A 531 -1.06 20.22 29.16
N ASP A 532 -0.57 21.24 28.47
CA ASP A 532 -0.31 22.57 29.04
C ASP A 532 -1.39 23.59 28.62
N ALA A 533 -2.25 24.00 29.56
CA ALA A 533 -3.11 25.17 29.39
C ALA A 533 -2.35 26.45 29.76
N LEU A 534 -2.08 27.31 28.76
CA LEU A 534 -1.22 28.49 28.93
C LEU A 534 -1.99 29.69 29.51
N GLY A 535 -3.32 29.69 29.43
CA GLY A 535 -4.17 30.78 29.87
C GLY A 535 -4.11 31.98 28.94
N VAL A 536 -4.57 33.13 29.47
CA VAL A 536 -4.44 34.42 28.81
C VAL A 536 -2.98 34.86 28.85
N VAL A 537 -2.29 34.75 27.71
CA VAL A 537 -0.85 35.04 27.58
C VAL A 537 -0.59 36.52 27.29
N GLY A 538 -0.93 37.39 28.25
CA GLY A 538 -0.69 38.84 28.18
C GLY A 538 -1.90 39.63 27.69
N THR A 539 -1.67 40.73 26.95
CA THR A 539 -2.73 41.57 26.38
C THR A 539 -2.79 41.47 24.86
N PHE A 540 -2.24 40.41 24.31
CA PHE A 540 -2.15 40.14 22.87
C PHE A 540 -2.55 38.69 22.61
N THR A 541 -2.84 38.39 21.35
CA THR A 541 -3.13 37.04 20.88
C THR A 541 -1.85 36.48 20.27
N PRO A 542 -1.36 35.31 20.72
CA PRO A 542 -0.10 34.77 20.21
C PRO A 542 -0.25 34.36 18.74
N ASP A 543 0.67 34.82 17.91
CA ASP A 543 0.74 34.40 16.50
C ASP A 543 1.38 33.02 16.37
N ALA A 544 2.27 32.67 17.31
CA ALA A 544 2.96 31.41 17.31
C ALA A 544 3.24 30.90 18.72
N LEU A 545 3.33 29.57 18.82
CA LEU A 545 3.75 28.85 20.02
C LEU A 545 4.98 28.00 19.70
N TYR A 546 5.88 27.92 20.66
CA TYR A 546 7.18 27.29 20.53
C TYR A 546 7.56 26.53 21.80
N ARG A 547 7.89 25.26 21.66
CA ARG A 547 8.31 24.41 22.77
C ARG A 547 9.82 24.50 22.97
N LEU A 548 10.23 24.75 24.21
CA LEU A 548 11.61 24.73 24.65
C LEU A 548 11.95 23.38 25.28
N PHE A 549 13.15 22.87 24.99
CA PHE A 549 13.65 21.60 25.51
C PHE A 549 14.76 21.81 26.53
N ASP A 550 14.85 20.93 27.53
CA ASP A 550 15.97 20.88 28.48
C ASP A 550 17.21 20.26 27.83
N CYS A 551 18.35 20.27 28.53
CA CYS A 551 19.61 19.69 28.04
C CYS A 551 19.60 18.17 27.81
N GLN A 552 18.56 17.47 28.24
CA GLN A 552 18.35 16.04 27.97
C GLN A 552 17.39 15.80 26.79
N GLY A 553 16.84 16.86 26.19
CA GLY A 553 15.89 16.78 25.09
C GLY A 553 14.47 16.46 25.56
N ASN A 554 14.15 16.73 26.83
CA ASN A 554 12.78 16.65 27.33
C ASN A 554 12.04 17.97 27.13
N PRO A 555 10.72 17.94 26.86
CA PRO A 555 9.87 19.11 26.94
C PRO A 555 10.07 19.81 28.28
N TRP A 556 10.38 21.10 28.24
CA TRP A 556 10.61 21.88 29.44
C TRP A 556 9.49 22.88 29.70
N ARG A 557 9.15 23.70 28.69
CA ARG A 557 8.05 24.67 28.75
C ARG A 557 7.67 25.16 27.36
N TRP A 558 6.54 25.84 27.27
CA TRP A 558 6.16 26.64 26.12
C TRP A 558 6.62 28.09 26.24
N ALA A 559 6.91 28.67 25.09
CA ALA A 559 7.09 30.08 24.82
C ALA A 559 6.23 30.46 23.59
N GLY A 560 5.98 31.74 23.41
CA GLY A 560 5.14 32.20 22.31
C GLY A 560 4.98 33.71 22.35
N GLY A 561 4.21 34.24 21.40
CA GLY A 561 4.17 35.67 21.20
C GLY A 561 3.54 36.09 19.88
N ASP A 562 3.36 37.39 19.76
CA ASP A 562 3.16 38.10 18.49
C ASP A 562 4.48 38.03 17.69
N ILE A 563 4.38 37.84 16.37
CA ILE A 563 5.55 37.77 15.49
C ILE A 563 5.59 38.96 14.55
N THR A 564 6.76 39.59 14.49
CA THR A 564 7.02 40.73 13.61
C THR A 564 7.70 40.26 12.32
N GLY A 565 7.37 40.91 11.20
CA GLY A 565 7.99 40.62 9.91
C GLY A 565 7.22 41.16 8.71
N THR A 566 7.78 40.98 7.52
CA THR A 566 7.05 41.27 6.27
C THR A 566 6.23 40.05 5.88
N ALA A 567 4.96 40.26 5.54
CA ALA A 567 4.09 39.21 5.02
C ALA A 567 4.76 38.37 3.93
N GLY A 568 4.84 37.05 4.14
CA GLY A 568 5.45 36.09 3.22
C GLY A 568 6.98 36.06 3.19
N VAL A 569 7.64 36.61 4.20
CA VAL A 569 9.10 36.52 4.40
C VAL A 569 9.37 35.87 5.75
N THR A 570 10.03 34.72 5.75
CA THR A 570 10.56 34.05 6.95
C THR A 570 12.08 34.28 7.04
N PRO A 571 12.74 33.91 8.17
CA PRO A 571 12.13 33.59 9.46
C PRO A 571 11.49 34.81 10.09
N TRP A 572 10.47 34.60 10.93
CA TRP A 572 9.87 35.67 11.72
C TRP A 572 10.58 35.86 13.04
N THR A 573 10.51 37.08 13.58
CA THR A 573 11.09 37.42 14.88
C THR A 573 10.00 37.76 15.88
N TRP A 574 10.08 37.22 17.08
CA TRP A 574 9.18 37.58 18.18
C TRP A 574 9.16 39.08 18.45
N ASP A 575 7.99 39.66 18.66
CA ASP A 575 7.90 41.02 19.19
C ASP A 575 8.47 41.03 20.62
N PRO A 576 9.51 41.83 20.91
CA PRO A 576 10.15 41.83 22.23
C PRO A 576 9.24 42.34 23.36
N THR A 577 8.10 42.96 23.03
CA THR A 577 7.11 43.50 23.97
C THR A 577 5.84 42.64 24.10
N GLN A 578 5.60 41.74 23.15
CA GLN A 578 4.44 40.85 23.09
C GLN A 578 4.88 39.38 22.98
N ASN A 579 5.65 38.90 23.95
CA ASN A 579 6.05 37.50 24.06
C ASN A 579 5.96 37.00 25.50
N PHE A 580 5.94 35.69 25.66
CA PHE A 580 5.97 35.00 26.94
C PHE A 580 6.87 33.76 26.87
N GLY A 581 7.21 33.22 28.04
CA GLY A 581 7.92 31.94 28.14
C GLY A 581 9.42 31.98 27.86
N LEU A 582 9.91 32.99 27.15
CA LEU A 582 11.34 33.23 26.92
C LEU A 582 12.03 33.68 28.22
N LEU A 583 13.21 33.11 28.50
CA LEU A 583 14.05 33.56 29.61
C LEU A 583 14.66 34.94 29.30
N PRO A 584 14.93 35.79 30.30
CA PRO A 584 15.61 37.07 30.08
C PRO A 584 16.98 36.94 29.40
N GLU A 585 17.66 35.81 29.59
CA GLU A 585 18.95 35.51 28.98
C GLU A 585 18.84 35.03 27.53
N ILE A 586 17.64 34.67 27.07
CA ILE A 586 17.35 34.26 25.70
C ILE A 586 16.96 35.51 24.92
N ASN A 587 17.83 35.91 23.99
CA ASN A 587 17.52 36.98 23.05
C ASN A 587 16.49 36.46 22.02
N PRO A 588 15.30 37.09 21.89
CA PRO A 588 14.28 36.64 20.96
C PRO A 588 14.73 36.65 19.49
N ALA A 589 15.74 37.45 19.13
CA ALA A 589 16.33 37.44 17.79
C ALA A 589 17.17 36.18 17.50
N ASP A 590 17.59 35.44 18.53
CA ASP A 590 18.33 34.18 18.41
C ASP A 590 17.39 32.96 18.36
N LEU A 591 16.07 33.17 18.46
CA LEU A 591 15.02 32.16 18.32
C LEU A 591 14.03 32.52 17.18
N PRO A 592 14.50 32.57 15.92
CA PRO A 592 13.60 32.76 14.79
C PRO A 592 12.55 31.65 14.73
N LEU A 593 11.31 32.01 14.36
CA LEU A 593 10.27 31.06 14.00
C LEU A 593 10.58 30.53 12.59
N ASP A 594 11.12 29.32 12.51
CA ASP A 594 11.64 28.72 11.28
C ASP A 594 11.26 27.23 11.20
N GLY A 595 10.14 26.97 10.54
CA GLY A 595 9.54 25.65 10.51
C GLY A 595 10.44 24.59 9.90
N GLY A 596 10.53 23.43 10.56
CA GLY A 596 11.31 22.30 10.10
C GLY A 596 12.79 22.37 10.47
N ILE A 597 13.14 23.15 11.49
CA ILE A 597 14.46 23.18 12.11
C ILE A 597 14.32 22.78 13.58
N PRO A 598 15.24 21.96 14.14
CA PRO A 598 15.12 21.52 15.53
C PRO A 598 14.99 22.66 16.54
N ASN A 599 14.02 22.53 17.44
CA ASN A 599 13.76 23.54 18.45
C ASN A 599 14.95 23.82 19.36
N TYR A 600 14.98 25.03 19.90
CA TYR A 600 16.00 25.45 20.84
C TYR A 600 16.01 24.60 22.11
N GLN A 601 17.17 24.00 22.33
CA GLN A 601 17.48 23.23 23.51
C GLN A 601 18.25 24.13 24.49
N TYR A 602 17.62 24.47 25.61
CA TYR A 602 18.26 25.25 26.65
C TYR A 602 19.17 24.37 27.50
N CYS A 603 20.48 24.53 27.27
CA CYS A 603 21.53 23.92 28.08
C CYS A 603 22.20 25.01 28.92
N PRO A 604 21.65 25.37 30.10
CA PRO A 604 22.34 26.31 30.98
C PRO A 604 23.73 25.75 31.26
N PRO A 605 24.80 26.56 31.15
CA PRO A 605 26.14 26.06 31.39
C PRO A 605 26.19 25.53 32.82
N THR A 606 26.49 24.25 32.96
CA THR A 606 26.43 23.60 34.25
C THR A 606 27.46 24.22 35.19
N THR A 607 27.02 24.68 36.36
CA THR A 607 27.90 25.29 37.35
C THR A 607 28.39 24.25 38.37
N GLY A 608 29.53 24.56 39.00
CA GLY A 608 30.17 23.74 40.02
C GLY A 608 31.09 24.59 40.89
N ALA A 609 31.58 24.02 41.99
CA ALA A 609 32.55 24.64 42.88
C ALA A 609 33.88 24.88 42.14
N CYS A 610 34.31 26.13 42.16
CA CYS A 610 35.59 26.59 41.66
C CYS A 610 36.47 26.99 42.85
N CYS A 611 37.58 26.28 43.03
CA CYS A 611 38.49 26.49 44.16
C CYS A 611 39.67 27.37 43.81
N PHE A 612 39.92 28.39 44.65
CA PHE A 612 41.03 29.29 44.50
C PHE A 612 42.19 28.93 45.45
N PRO A 613 43.43 29.33 45.14
CA PRO A 613 44.61 29.00 45.96
C PRO A 613 44.57 29.50 47.41
N ASP A 614 43.77 30.53 47.71
CA ASP A 614 43.58 31.10 49.05
C ASP A 614 42.55 30.31 49.90
N GLY A 615 42.03 29.20 49.37
CA GLY A 615 41.01 28.38 50.01
C GLY A 615 39.58 28.88 49.79
N SER A 616 39.38 29.99 49.07
CA SER A 616 38.05 30.49 48.73
C SER A 616 37.36 29.66 47.64
N CYS A 617 36.02 29.70 47.62
CA CYS A 617 35.20 28.93 46.70
C CYS A 617 34.10 29.78 46.09
N GLN A 618 33.90 29.68 44.77
CA GLN A 618 32.76 30.26 44.05
C GLN A 618 32.06 29.21 43.17
N VAL A 619 30.75 29.35 42.99
CA VAL A 619 30.00 28.50 42.05
C VAL A 619 30.01 29.17 40.68
N LEU A 620 30.80 28.61 39.75
CA LEU A 620 31.03 29.14 38.40
C LEU A 620 30.79 28.06 37.34
N THR A 621 30.72 28.43 36.07
CA THR A 621 30.83 27.47 34.95
C THR A 621 32.28 27.00 34.82
N ALA A 622 32.53 25.86 34.17
CA ALA A 622 33.91 25.38 33.95
C ALA A 622 34.79 26.44 33.26
N ASP A 623 34.30 27.02 32.17
CA ASP A 623 35.02 28.07 31.41
C ASP A 623 35.27 29.34 32.24
N ALA A 624 34.29 29.75 33.08
CA ALA A 624 34.46 30.91 33.95
C ALA A 624 35.45 30.63 35.10
N CYS A 625 35.48 29.40 35.60
CA CYS A 625 36.44 28.96 36.61
C CYS A 625 37.87 28.97 36.05
N ASP A 626 38.07 28.43 34.85
CA ASP A 626 39.35 28.43 34.15
C ASP A 626 39.81 29.87 33.85
N LEU A 627 38.90 30.74 33.38
CA LEU A 627 39.21 32.15 33.14
C LEU A 627 39.62 32.89 34.43
N ALA A 628 39.04 32.51 35.57
CA ALA A 628 39.39 33.03 36.89
C ALA A 628 40.63 32.35 37.52
N SER A 629 41.31 31.45 36.78
CA SER A 629 42.46 30.67 37.27
C SER A 629 42.15 29.82 38.51
N GLY A 630 40.90 29.43 38.69
CA GLY A 630 40.49 28.50 39.74
C GLY A 630 40.51 27.04 39.26
N ASN A 631 40.39 26.10 40.19
CA ASN A 631 40.29 24.67 39.90
C ASN A 631 38.83 24.21 39.99
N PHE A 632 38.26 23.78 38.87
CA PHE A 632 36.87 23.35 38.80
C PHE A 632 36.68 21.92 39.32
N LEU A 633 35.86 21.75 40.35
CA LEU A 633 35.65 20.44 40.99
C LEU A 633 34.61 19.55 40.30
N GLY A 634 33.97 20.07 39.23
CA GLY A 634 32.98 19.35 38.43
C GLY A 634 31.57 19.87 38.64
N THR A 635 30.72 19.62 37.64
CA THR A 635 29.32 20.02 37.60
C THR A 635 28.53 19.53 38.82
N GLY A 636 27.71 20.42 39.40
CA GLY A 636 26.82 20.10 40.53
C GLY A 636 27.49 20.09 41.90
N THR A 637 28.80 20.33 41.98
CA THR A 637 29.50 20.60 43.25
C THR A 637 29.18 22.01 43.74
N ASP A 638 29.18 22.23 45.07
CA ASP A 638 28.89 23.54 45.66
C ASP A 638 29.99 24.02 46.61
N CYS A 639 29.92 25.29 47.01
CA CYS A 639 30.87 25.88 47.95
C CYS A 639 30.44 25.72 49.42
N GLY A 640 29.98 24.53 49.79
CA GLY A 640 29.60 24.18 51.16
C GLY A 640 28.19 24.64 51.57
N ARG A 641 27.26 24.80 50.61
CA ARG A 641 25.84 25.06 50.92
C ARG A 641 25.08 23.77 51.28
N SER A 642 25.64 22.62 50.92
CA SER A 642 25.19 21.29 51.32
C SER A 642 26.04 20.74 52.48
N ILE A 643 25.51 19.82 53.27
CA ILE A 643 26.14 19.27 54.50
C ILE A 643 27.51 18.66 54.17
N GLY A 644 28.60 19.40 54.42
CA GLY A 644 29.96 19.01 54.04
C GLY A 644 31.03 20.10 54.14
N GLY A 645 30.64 21.37 54.24
CA GLY A 645 31.60 22.49 54.36
C GLY A 645 32.26 22.88 53.03
N ASN A 646 33.11 23.90 53.05
CA ASN A 646 33.85 24.35 51.86
C ASN A 646 34.75 23.20 51.34
N PRO A 647 34.56 22.71 50.11
CA PRO A 647 35.33 21.58 49.57
C PRO A 647 36.75 21.96 49.14
N CYS A 648 37.08 23.25 49.14
CA CYS A 648 38.39 23.73 48.72
C CYS A 648 39.43 23.47 49.84
N PRO A 649 40.66 23.06 49.50
CA PRO A 649 41.71 22.84 50.47
C PRO A 649 41.90 24.06 51.39
N GLN A 650 41.71 23.87 52.69
CA GLN A 650 41.97 24.90 53.69
C GLN A 650 43.42 24.81 54.17
N PRO A 651 44.08 25.94 54.52
CA PRO A 651 45.39 25.88 55.18
C PRO A 651 45.29 25.17 56.55
N PRO A 652 46.34 24.48 57.04
CA PRO A 652 46.29 23.68 58.28
C PRO A 652 45.95 24.48 59.55
N VAL A 653 45.26 23.84 60.51
CA VAL A 653 44.78 24.40 61.79
C VAL A 653 45.93 24.46 62.83
N GLY A 654 46.17 25.62 63.43
CA GLY A 654 47.42 25.95 64.12
C GLY A 654 47.57 25.57 65.60
N CYS A 655 48.83 25.61 66.07
CA CYS A 655 49.33 25.31 67.41
C CYS A 655 49.23 26.56 68.31
N PRO A 656 48.34 26.58 69.33
CA PRO A 656 48.21 27.75 70.21
C PRO A 656 49.50 28.00 70.99
N GLY A 657 50.08 29.19 70.82
CA GLY A 657 51.36 29.59 71.41
C GLY A 657 52.55 29.56 70.45
N ASP A 658 52.48 28.87 69.32
CA ASP A 658 53.53 28.88 68.29
C ASP A 658 53.35 30.14 67.45
N SER A 659 53.99 31.20 67.92
CA SER A 659 53.87 32.56 67.44
C SER A 659 54.88 32.88 66.36
N ASP A 660 55.99 32.14 66.24
CA ASP A 660 56.97 32.32 65.16
C ASP A 660 56.83 31.31 64.00
N CYS A 661 55.88 30.39 64.13
CA CYS A 661 55.45 29.41 63.15
C CYS A 661 56.47 28.31 62.84
N ASP A 662 57.37 28.01 63.77
CA ASP A 662 58.40 26.99 63.60
C ASP A 662 57.98 25.58 64.04
N GLY A 663 56.85 25.48 64.75
CA GLY A 663 56.23 24.24 65.20
C GLY A 663 56.51 23.87 66.67
N ASP A 664 57.32 24.65 67.38
CA ASP A 664 57.51 24.56 68.82
C ASP A 664 56.89 25.77 69.52
N VAL A 665 56.58 25.66 70.82
CA VAL A 665 56.23 26.82 71.67
C VAL A 665 57.33 26.97 72.70
N ASP A 666 58.28 27.86 72.45
CA ASP A 666 59.41 28.09 73.32
C ASP A 666 59.67 29.59 73.60
N PHE A 667 60.93 29.96 73.85
CA PHE A 667 61.26 31.34 74.19
C PHE A 667 61.41 32.22 72.95
N ASP A 668 61.64 31.65 71.77
CA ASP A 668 61.80 32.37 70.52
C ASP A 668 60.44 32.94 70.05
N ASP A 669 59.33 32.32 70.45
CA ASP A 669 57.96 32.80 70.25
C ASP A 669 57.61 34.11 70.97
N ILE A 670 58.30 34.45 72.06
CA ILE A 670 57.88 35.55 72.95
C ILE A 670 57.83 36.88 72.20
N ASP A 671 58.85 37.20 71.41
CA ASP A 671 58.92 38.48 70.71
C ASP A 671 57.78 38.60 69.66
N PHE A 672 57.44 37.48 69.03
CA PHE A 672 56.33 37.39 68.09
C PHE A 672 54.97 37.46 68.79
N PHE A 673 54.78 36.74 69.89
CA PHE A 673 53.57 36.84 70.69
C PHE A 673 53.33 38.27 71.21
N VAL A 674 54.38 38.94 71.68
CA VAL A 674 54.30 40.34 72.13
C VAL A 674 53.98 41.28 70.96
N ALA A 675 54.53 41.05 69.78
CA ALA A 675 54.15 41.78 68.58
C ALA A 675 52.67 41.55 68.23
N ALA A 676 52.17 40.32 68.40
CA ALA A 676 50.77 39.97 68.20
C ALA A 676 49.84 40.69 69.19
N LEU A 677 50.22 40.87 70.46
CA LEU A 677 49.46 41.70 71.40
C LEU A 677 49.33 43.17 70.96
N SER A 678 50.20 43.64 70.06
CA SER A 678 50.13 44.97 69.46
C SER A 678 49.30 45.01 68.15
N GLY A 679 48.80 43.86 67.68
CA GLY A 679 47.96 43.68 66.51
C GLY A 679 48.60 42.85 65.39
N GLU A 680 47.77 42.22 64.57
CA GLU A 680 48.17 41.28 63.50
C GLU A 680 49.21 41.86 62.53
N GLN A 681 49.10 43.13 62.16
CA GLN A 681 50.06 43.75 61.25
C GLN A 681 51.46 43.88 61.88
N ALA A 682 51.56 44.18 63.18
CA ALA A 682 52.86 44.30 63.85
C ALA A 682 53.57 42.94 63.93
N TRP A 683 52.79 41.87 64.13
CA TRP A 683 53.28 40.50 64.10
C TRP A 683 53.76 40.06 62.71
N ILE A 684 53.00 40.37 61.65
CA ILE A 684 53.40 40.12 60.25
C ILE A 684 54.69 40.88 59.89
N ASP A 685 54.76 42.16 60.27
CA ASP A 685 55.93 43.00 59.98
C ASP A 685 57.19 42.45 60.65
N LEU A 686 57.07 41.90 61.87
CA LEU A 686 58.18 41.25 62.58
C LEU A 686 58.63 39.96 61.87
N HIS A 687 57.70 39.11 61.40
CA HIS A 687 58.04 37.93 60.61
C HIS A 687 58.82 38.27 59.34
N ILE A 688 58.37 39.28 58.60
CA ILE A 688 59.07 39.73 57.40
C ILE A 688 60.46 40.27 57.76
N ALA A 689 60.57 41.00 58.87
CA ALA A 689 61.85 41.55 59.32
C ALA A 689 62.85 40.46 59.75
N VAL A 690 62.39 39.41 60.43
CA VAL A 690 63.25 38.34 60.98
C VAL A 690 63.51 37.22 59.96
N PHE A 691 62.47 36.71 59.32
CA PHE A 691 62.53 35.55 58.42
C PHE A 691 62.53 35.91 56.92
N GLY A 692 62.25 37.17 56.57
CA GLY A 692 62.19 37.61 55.17
C GLY A 692 60.90 37.22 54.44
N GLN A 693 59.91 36.68 55.16
CA GLN A 693 58.63 36.19 54.62
C GLN A 693 57.49 36.42 55.64
N PRO A 694 56.23 36.54 55.19
CA PRO A 694 55.09 36.60 56.11
C PRO A 694 54.93 35.28 56.88
N PRO A 695 54.23 35.30 58.05
CA PRO A 695 54.04 34.12 58.88
C PRO A 695 53.36 32.98 58.13
N THR A 696 53.78 31.75 58.41
CA THR A 696 53.25 30.52 57.78
C THR A 696 52.16 29.84 58.60
N CYS A 697 51.95 30.29 59.83
CA CYS A 697 50.89 29.87 60.74
C CYS A 697 49.84 30.99 60.87
N PRO A 698 48.60 30.67 61.30
CA PRO A 698 47.55 31.67 61.42
C PRO A 698 47.77 32.59 62.63
N TYR A 699 47.39 33.86 62.52
CA TYR A 699 47.47 34.84 63.63
C TYR A 699 46.71 34.37 64.89
N SER A 700 45.68 33.55 64.72
CA SER A 700 44.93 32.92 65.80
C SER A 700 45.75 31.99 66.70
N ASN A 701 46.98 31.59 66.33
CA ASN A 701 47.88 30.90 67.25
C ASN A 701 48.19 31.73 68.50
N ASN A 702 48.09 33.07 68.40
CA ASN A 702 48.33 33.98 69.51
C ASN A 702 47.10 34.17 70.42
N ASP A 703 45.94 33.58 70.10
CA ASP A 703 44.77 33.50 70.99
C ASP A 703 44.89 32.19 71.79
N VAL A 704 45.86 32.19 72.72
CA VAL A 704 46.34 30.95 73.36
C VAL A 704 45.33 30.41 74.36
N ASN A 705 44.57 31.29 75.02
CA ASN A 705 43.50 30.86 75.92
C ASN A 705 42.22 30.45 75.14
N GLY A 706 42.14 30.76 73.85
CA GLY A 706 41.05 30.43 72.94
C GLY A 706 39.76 31.20 73.23
N VAL A 707 39.85 32.36 73.90
CA VAL A 707 38.72 33.18 74.27
C VAL A 707 38.96 34.66 73.94
N ASP A 708 37.96 35.28 73.31
CA ASP A 708 37.88 36.72 73.04
C ASP A 708 39.03 37.31 72.17
N GLY A 709 39.81 36.47 71.48
CA GLY A 709 40.83 36.87 70.50
C GLY A 709 42.13 37.38 71.16
N VAL A 710 43.19 37.57 70.35
CA VAL A 710 44.53 37.96 70.83
C VAL A 710 44.50 39.25 71.65
N ASN A 711 44.70 39.12 72.97
CA ASN A 711 44.71 40.22 73.92
C ASN A 711 45.56 39.89 75.17
N PHE A 712 45.68 40.83 76.12
CA PHE A 712 46.56 40.66 77.28
C PHE A 712 46.18 39.48 78.20
N ASP A 713 44.94 38.99 78.14
CA ASP A 713 44.48 37.82 78.90
C ASP A 713 45.05 36.50 78.35
N ASP A 714 45.69 36.51 77.16
CA ASP A 714 46.40 35.37 76.59
C ASP A 714 47.78 35.13 77.23
N ILE A 715 48.35 36.13 77.91
CA ILE A 715 49.73 36.07 78.42
C ILE A 715 49.94 34.88 79.37
N ASP A 716 49.03 34.67 80.31
CA ASP A 716 49.16 33.58 81.29
C ASP A 716 49.05 32.21 80.61
N ALA A 717 48.23 32.09 79.57
CA ALA A 717 48.07 30.86 78.78
C ALA A 717 49.28 30.61 77.88
N PHE A 718 49.82 31.65 77.24
CA PHE A 718 51.06 31.60 76.47
C PHE A 718 52.24 31.15 77.34
N VAL A 719 52.42 31.75 78.51
CA VAL A 719 53.49 31.35 79.45
C VAL A 719 53.32 29.90 79.92
N ALA A 720 52.07 29.43 80.07
CA ALA A 720 51.80 28.04 80.41
C ALA A 720 52.08 27.06 79.25
N ALA A 721 52.07 27.53 78.01
CA ALA A 721 52.34 26.75 76.79
C ALA A 721 53.84 26.64 76.45
N ILE A 722 54.70 27.51 77.01
CA ILE A 722 56.16 27.43 76.80
C ILE A 722 56.71 26.06 77.23
N GLY A 723 57.42 25.41 76.30
CA GLY A 723 57.93 24.05 76.38
C GLY A 723 57.01 22.99 75.77
N THR A 724 55.95 23.39 75.04
CA THR A 724 55.14 22.47 74.23
C THR A 724 55.76 22.30 72.84
N ILE A 725 55.75 21.07 72.34
CA ILE A 725 56.18 20.71 70.96
C ILE A 725 54.91 20.33 70.22
N CYS A 726 54.63 20.97 69.10
CA CYS A 726 53.44 20.70 68.30
C CYS A 726 53.69 19.62 67.24
N PRO A 727 52.68 18.77 66.96
CA PRO A 727 52.84 17.57 66.11
C PRO A 727 52.98 17.83 64.62
#